data_AF-A0A922NIB7-F1
#
_entry.id   AF-A0A922NIB7-F1
#
_cell.length_a   1.000
_cell.length_b   1.000
_cell.length_c   1.000
_cell.angle_alpha   90.00
_cell.angle_beta   90.00
_cell.angle_gamma   90.00
#
_symmetry.space_group_name_H-M   'P 1'
#
loop_
_entity.id
_entity.type
_entity.pdbx_description
1 polymer ?
#
loop_
_entity_poly.entity_id
_entity_poly.type
_entity_poly.pdbx_seq_one_letter_code
_entity_poly.pdbx_strand_id
1 'polypeptide(L)'
;MTLSSLDVPAGTTLDLSKLADGTTVIFEGTTTFGFKEWEGPLLSIGGNKIVVKGAAGSSLDGQGALYWDGKGDNGKVKPKFFAAHSLTGSSISNILIKNPPVQVVSINGCDGLTITDMTIDASAGDKGALGHNTDGFDIGSSNNIVIDGAKVFNQDDCVAINSGTNITFKNGICSGGHGLSIGSVGGRSDNVVDTVTFSNSQVTKSTNGIRVKARSGQTGKINKVTYSGITLSQISKYGILIEQNYDGGDLHGTAGTGIPITGLTLQNISGTGAVASSGFDVVVTCGSSTSCTGWTWSGVSVTGGKTYGSCTNALSYVWGLSENPDSIYIGDCRSEVTPNLHAALLHLRDTSFARILWIDALCINQKDDDEKSGQIQLMAQIYAVAKEVVVWLGEEADDSSTAFEAIRDANLRPISSTEHKEVETTEASEVRESPTLCLSAFSSSVVETLLRHKRDDIKITERMMIDIARWCEPAVVDFALQEKEESMSLSEDIIVAAVENRDDDEVFHLMIASTWTKIEITDSVVKSAYDGGKSALKILLNQEKVIISITDEMLITSVRFLRPTVLALLLDHMEDKVEITEYVLVASLQRRFYRLDVIKLLLDRSGSNFEITSAILIAAVQHGEDALEITTLLLDYAGGRLKVGAKWEILNQCFVRRQDSENESESMALLLDHYGQQAKITEDILETVAHNKSEGRDIMELLFTRRGEEIVITERILVAAVVEYETLRKKKRHWPDVDEISIDISHTYLRDAPTVQEELFSANIRDGRRSSKESVLTLIITERGDELVKVLIAVAEHGDADTIMEHLLENYYESIEVTEAILRTVIKNIWYGYQTMQVLLSMKGDQICFTTEMIQEAVLNPGVGADVVLLLLNWKGNEGQITKAVLAVLPKLQKSSYMYQSLAACLLLRGPEFPFQEGLLMPYEHLAYGLLFGHRKHTACTSDTVSSPC
;
A
#
# COMPACT_ATOMS: atom_id res chain seq x y z
N MET A 1 -38.99 -43.90 -9.12
CA MET A 1 -38.13 -44.73 -8.25
C MET A 1 -37.97 -44.05 -6.91
N THR A 2 -37.75 -44.84 -5.85
CA THR A 2 -37.52 -44.34 -4.50
C THR A 2 -36.14 -44.79 -4.04
N LEU A 3 -35.39 -43.89 -3.44
CA LEU A 3 -34.07 -44.11 -2.85
C LEU A 3 -34.21 -43.85 -1.35
N SER A 4 -34.18 -44.92 -0.54
CA SER A 4 -34.49 -44.86 0.88
C SER A 4 -33.26 -45.21 1.70
N SER A 5 -32.80 -44.26 2.53
CA SER A 5 -31.68 -44.38 3.47
C SER A 5 -30.42 -45.02 2.86
N LEU A 6 -29.89 -44.44 1.78
CA LEU A 6 -28.70 -44.98 1.10
C LEU A 6 -27.43 -44.64 1.88
N ASP A 7 -26.54 -45.61 2.08
CA ASP A 7 -25.14 -45.34 2.41
C ASP A 7 -24.30 -45.45 1.14
N VAL A 8 -23.86 -44.30 0.61
CA VAL A 8 -23.13 -44.21 -0.66
C VAL A 8 -21.64 -44.45 -0.40
N PRO A 9 -20.99 -45.46 -1.02
CA PRO A 9 -19.62 -45.83 -0.70
C PRO A 9 -18.60 -44.71 -0.87
N ALA A 10 -17.58 -44.71 -0.01
CA ALA A 10 -16.55 -43.67 0.01
C ALA A 10 -15.87 -43.45 -1.34
N GLY A 11 -15.85 -42.20 -1.81
CA GLY A 11 -15.29 -41.86 -3.12
C GLY A 11 -16.11 -42.27 -4.33
N THR A 12 -17.43 -42.45 -4.18
CA THR A 12 -18.37 -42.84 -5.24
C THR A 12 -19.46 -41.78 -5.41
N THR A 13 -19.75 -41.37 -6.64
CA THR A 13 -20.89 -40.49 -6.95
C THR A 13 -22.18 -41.30 -7.01
N LEU A 14 -23.24 -40.79 -6.41
CA LEU A 14 -24.61 -41.23 -6.71
C LEU A 14 -25.00 -40.68 -8.10
N ASP A 15 -24.61 -41.39 -9.16
CA ASP A 15 -24.85 -40.99 -10.56
C ASP A 15 -26.29 -41.29 -10.99
N LEU A 16 -27.09 -40.23 -11.12
CA LEU A 16 -28.43 -40.20 -11.71
C LEU A 16 -28.46 -39.30 -12.97
N SER A 17 -27.32 -39.13 -13.67
CA SER A 17 -27.24 -38.34 -14.90
C SER A 17 -27.87 -39.00 -16.14
N LYS A 18 -28.15 -40.31 -16.06
CA LYS A 18 -28.62 -41.15 -17.17
C LYS A 18 -30.00 -41.77 -16.91
N LEU A 19 -30.86 -41.03 -16.21
CA LEU A 19 -32.25 -41.42 -16.02
C LEU A 19 -33.03 -41.33 -17.35
N ALA A 20 -34.06 -42.16 -17.51
CA ALA A 20 -34.95 -42.07 -18.65
C ALA A 20 -35.87 -40.82 -18.55
N ASP A 21 -36.24 -40.24 -19.69
CA ASP A 21 -37.14 -39.09 -19.80
C ASP A 21 -38.39 -39.24 -18.92
N GLY A 22 -38.72 -38.19 -18.15
CA GLY A 22 -39.90 -38.18 -17.27
C GLY A 22 -39.73 -38.95 -15.95
N THR A 23 -38.53 -39.48 -15.65
CA THR A 23 -38.33 -40.24 -14.40
C THR A 23 -38.55 -39.37 -13.16
N THR A 24 -39.42 -39.85 -12.26
CA THR A 24 -39.53 -39.32 -10.90
C THR A 24 -38.60 -40.07 -9.94
N VAL A 25 -37.79 -39.34 -9.18
CA VAL A 25 -36.93 -39.83 -8.09
C VAL A 25 -37.45 -39.27 -6.76
N ILE A 26 -37.61 -40.13 -5.75
CA ILE A 26 -38.01 -39.74 -4.39
C ILE A 26 -36.91 -40.18 -3.42
N PHE A 27 -36.40 -39.25 -2.60
CA PHE A 27 -35.47 -39.53 -1.51
C PHE A 27 -36.22 -39.67 -0.18
N GLU A 28 -36.01 -40.79 0.51
CA GLU A 28 -36.61 -41.13 1.81
C GLU A 28 -35.52 -41.42 2.85
N GLY A 29 -35.80 -41.09 4.12
CA GLY A 29 -34.82 -41.25 5.20
C GLY A 29 -33.55 -40.42 5.01
N THR A 30 -32.45 -40.80 5.66
CA THR A 30 -31.17 -40.08 5.56
C THR A 30 -30.21 -40.84 4.67
N THR A 31 -29.78 -40.21 3.57
CA THR A 31 -28.70 -40.70 2.71
C THR A 31 -27.37 -40.13 3.18
N THR A 32 -26.36 -40.98 3.37
CA THR A 32 -25.00 -40.61 3.75
C THR A 32 -24.02 -40.87 2.61
N PHE A 33 -22.89 -40.14 2.62
CA PHE A 33 -21.77 -40.37 1.69
C PHE A 33 -20.50 -40.68 2.48
N GLY A 34 -19.84 -41.81 2.16
CA GLY A 34 -18.64 -42.27 2.85
C GLY A 34 -17.44 -41.32 2.68
N PHE A 35 -16.65 -41.15 3.74
CA PHE A 35 -15.51 -40.22 3.74
C PHE A 35 -14.35 -40.65 2.83
N LYS A 36 -13.93 -39.73 1.97
CA LYS A 36 -12.70 -39.75 1.18
C LYS A 36 -12.38 -38.33 0.72
N GLU A 37 -11.11 -37.94 0.65
CA GLU A 37 -10.70 -36.69 0.00
C GLU A 37 -10.61 -36.90 -1.53
N TRP A 38 -11.42 -36.14 -2.29
CA TRP A 38 -11.58 -36.19 -3.76
C TRP A 38 -12.53 -35.08 -4.24
N GLU A 39 -12.49 -34.74 -5.54
CA GLU A 39 -13.32 -33.67 -6.16
C GLU A 39 -14.84 -33.92 -6.15
N GLY A 40 -15.27 -35.18 -6.07
CA GLY A 40 -16.68 -35.56 -6.21
C GLY A 40 -17.17 -35.50 -7.68
N PRO A 41 -18.44 -35.11 -7.93
CA PRO A 41 -19.45 -34.71 -6.94
C PRO A 41 -19.99 -35.90 -6.13
N LEU A 42 -20.65 -35.63 -5.00
CA LEU A 42 -21.34 -36.65 -4.20
C LEU A 42 -22.62 -37.16 -4.91
N LEU A 43 -23.42 -36.24 -5.46
CA LEU A 43 -24.65 -36.50 -6.20
C LEU A 43 -24.59 -35.84 -7.59
N SER A 44 -25.01 -36.56 -8.63
CA SER A 44 -25.16 -36.03 -9.98
C SER A 44 -26.55 -36.37 -10.52
N ILE A 45 -27.29 -35.40 -11.05
CA ILE A 45 -28.60 -35.59 -11.68
C ILE A 45 -28.66 -34.79 -12.98
N GLY A 46 -29.17 -35.41 -14.04
CA GLY A 46 -29.31 -34.83 -15.38
C GLY A 46 -30.40 -35.54 -16.20
N GLY A 47 -30.78 -34.95 -17.35
CA GLY A 47 -31.76 -35.52 -18.27
C GLY A 47 -33.01 -34.66 -18.50
N ASN A 48 -33.99 -35.24 -19.20
CA ASN A 48 -35.18 -34.54 -19.67
C ASN A 48 -36.41 -34.84 -18.81
N LYS A 49 -37.13 -33.80 -18.37
CA LYS A 49 -38.36 -33.87 -17.55
C LYS A 49 -38.21 -34.68 -16.26
N ILE A 50 -37.03 -34.65 -15.66
CA ILE A 50 -36.75 -35.35 -14.41
C ILE A 50 -37.47 -34.63 -13.26
N VAL A 51 -38.02 -35.40 -12.32
CA VAL A 51 -38.75 -34.89 -11.15
C VAL A 51 -38.12 -35.46 -9.88
N VAL A 52 -37.40 -34.63 -9.13
CA VAL A 52 -36.72 -35.03 -7.89
C VAL A 52 -37.48 -34.49 -6.68
N LYS A 53 -37.71 -35.34 -5.67
CA LYS A 53 -38.45 -34.97 -4.45
C LYS A 53 -37.78 -35.51 -3.19
N GLY A 54 -37.70 -34.70 -2.14
CA GLY A 54 -37.56 -35.21 -0.77
C GLY A 54 -38.91 -35.60 -0.19
N ALA A 55 -38.97 -36.75 0.50
CA ALA A 55 -40.09 -37.10 1.37
C ALA A 55 -40.00 -36.35 2.71
N ALA A 56 -41.10 -36.29 3.46
CA ALA A 56 -41.13 -35.62 4.75
C ALA A 56 -40.10 -36.26 5.72
N GLY A 57 -39.16 -35.46 6.21
CA GLY A 57 -38.08 -35.91 7.11
C GLY A 57 -36.91 -36.62 6.43
N SER A 58 -36.82 -36.62 5.10
CA SER A 58 -35.60 -37.11 4.42
C SER A 58 -34.49 -36.06 4.41
N SER A 59 -33.25 -36.52 4.27
CA SER A 59 -32.06 -35.65 4.18
C SER A 59 -30.92 -36.30 3.40
N LEU A 60 -30.05 -35.47 2.85
CA LEU A 60 -28.78 -35.86 2.23
C LEU A 60 -27.65 -35.28 3.10
N ASP A 61 -26.88 -36.11 3.79
CA ASP A 61 -25.82 -35.67 4.71
C ASP A 61 -24.43 -35.94 4.13
N GLY A 62 -23.68 -34.87 3.88
CA GLY A 62 -22.35 -34.89 3.28
C GLY A 62 -21.21 -35.16 4.28
N GLN A 63 -21.52 -35.30 5.57
CA GLN A 63 -20.54 -35.53 6.65
C GLN A 63 -19.40 -34.50 6.70
N GLY A 64 -19.70 -33.24 6.37
CA GLY A 64 -18.75 -32.12 6.26
C GLY A 64 -17.81 -31.94 7.45
N ALA A 65 -18.22 -32.32 8.67
CA ALA A 65 -17.37 -32.29 9.86
C ALA A 65 -16.08 -33.16 9.77
N LEU A 66 -15.98 -34.07 8.81
CA LEU A 66 -14.76 -34.84 8.51
C LEU A 66 -13.81 -34.08 7.55
N TYR A 67 -14.38 -33.16 6.77
CA TYR A 67 -13.73 -32.38 5.72
C TYR A 67 -13.32 -30.97 6.17
N TRP A 68 -14.15 -30.31 6.96
CA TRP A 68 -13.98 -28.92 7.37
C TRP A 68 -12.66 -28.68 8.12
N ASP A 69 -11.97 -27.62 7.73
CA ASP A 69 -10.59 -27.28 8.11
C ASP A 69 -10.33 -25.76 8.16
N GLY A 70 -11.38 -24.94 7.98
CA GLY A 70 -11.32 -23.49 7.94
C GLY A 70 -10.75 -22.89 6.65
N LYS A 71 -10.30 -23.71 5.68
CA LYS A 71 -9.54 -23.24 4.50
C LYS A 71 -10.30 -23.26 3.18
N GLY A 72 -11.51 -23.80 3.13
CA GLY A 72 -12.31 -23.88 1.90
C GLY A 72 -11.61 -24.73 0.84
N ASP A 73 -11.42 -24.21 -0.37
CA ASP A 73 -10.65 -24.89 -1.43
C ASP A 73 -9.13 -24.93 -1.14
N ASN A 74 -8.61 -24.06 -0.26
CA ASN A 74 -7.18 -23.93 0.06
C ASN A 74 -6.69 -24.92 1.14
N GLY A 75 -7.35 -26.07 1.29
CA GLY A 75 -7.12 -27.04 2.37
C GLY A 75 -7.10 -28.48 1.88
N LYS A 76 -7.73 -29.39 2.64
CA LYS A 76 -8.06 -30.75 2.19
C LYS A 76 -8.84 -30.72 0.87
N VAL A 77 -8.76 -31.78 0.08
CA VAL A 77 -9.58 -31.94 -1.13
C VAL A 77 -11.00 -32.39 -0.75
N LYS A 78 -12.01 -31.59 -1.09
CA LYS A 78 -13.41 -31.74 -0.62
C LYS A 78 -14.36 -31.98 -1.80
N PRO A 79 -15.25 -32.99 -1.74
CA PRO A 79 -16.14 -33.28 -2.85
C PRO A 79 -17.32 -32.30 -2.90
N LYS A 80 -17.56 -31.72 -4.07
CA LYS A 80 -18.71 -30.83 -4.31
C LYS A 80 -20.01 -31.63 -4.16
N PHE A 81 -21.08 -31.04 -3.62
CA PHE A 81 -22.23 -31.86 -3.19
C PHE A 81 -23.09 -32.34 -4.37
N PHE A 82 -23.68 -31.43 -5.13
CA PHE A 82 -24.77 -31.72 -6.06
C PHE A 82 -24.51 -31.07 -7.43
N ALA A 83 -24.17 -31.88 -8.42
CA ALA A 83 -24.24 -31.49 -9.83
C ALA A 83 -25.68 -31.68 -10.35
N ALA A 84 -26.37 -30.57 -10.61
CA ALA A 84 -27.67 -30.53 -11.28
C ALA A 84 -27.44 -30.04 -12.72
N HIS A 85 -26.94 -30.93 -13.59
CA HIS A 85 -26.38 -30.56 -14.89
C HIS A 85 -27.18 -31.13 -16.05
N SER A 86 -27.29 -30.39 -17.15
CA SER A 86 -28.03 -30.80 -18.36
C SER A 86 -29.47 -31.24 -18.08
N LEU A 87 -30.17 -30.50 -17.20
CA LEU A 87 -31.58 -30.71 -16.88
C LEU A 87 -32.48 -29.85 -17.78
N THR A 88 -33.33 -30.50 -18.57
CA THR A 88 -34.31 -29.81 -19.44
C THR A 88 -35.73 -30.01 -18.90
N GLY A 89 -36.50 -28.94 -18.77
CA GLY A 89 -37.93 -28.98 -18.39
C GLY A 89 -38.22 -29.78 -17.10
N SER A 90 -37.31 -29.67 -16.12
CA SER A 90 -37.20 -30.57 -14.97
C SER A 90 -37.48 -29.85 -13.64
N SER A 91 -37.69 -30.62 -12.56
CA SER A 91 -38.00 -30.05 -11.25
C SER A 91 -37.32 -30.78 -10.08
N ILE A 92 -36.95 -30.02 -9.05
CA ILE A 92 -36.39 -30.50 -7.78
C ILE A 92 -37.22 -29.86 -6.66
N SER A 93 -37.62 -30.63 -5.65
CA SER A 93 -38.50 -30.12 -4.58
C SER A 93 -38.24 -30.75 -3.22
N ASN A 94 -38.39 -29.96 -2.14
CA ASN A 94 -38.34 -30.41 -0.74
C ASN A 94 -37.07 -31.19 -0.34
N ILE A 95 -35.91 -30.85 -0.94
CA ILE A 95 -34.63 -31.49 -0.61
C ILE A 95 -33.96 -30.77 0.56
N LEU A 96 -33.55 -31.54 1.58
CA LEU A 96 -32.71 -31.06 2.69
C LEU A 96 -31.29 -31.61 2.52
N ILE A 97 -30.32 -30.72 2.28
CA ILE A 97 -28.89 -31.00 2.29
C ILE A 97 -28.32 -30.59 3.65
N LYS A 98 -27.51 -31.45 4.24
CA LYS A 98 -26.82 -31.22 5.51
C LYS A 98 -25.33 -31.44 5.40
N ASN A 99 -24.58 -30.67 6.19
CA ASN A 99 -23.14 -30.77 6.35
C ASN A 99 -22.38 -30.93 5.02
N PRO A 100 -22.56 -30.05 4.03
CA PRO A 100 -21.85 -30.16 2.77
C PRO A 100 -20.34 -29.95 2.98
N PRO A 101 -19.46 -30.75 2.33
CA PRO A 101 -18.01 -30.59 2.48
C PRO A 101 -17.50 -29.23 1.98
N VAL A 102 -18.01 -28.77 0.85
CA VAL A 102 -17.64 -27.52 0.15
C VAL A 102 -18.84 -27.05 -0.70
N GLN A 103 -18.67 -26.41 -1.87
CA GLN A 103 -19.77 -25.86 -2.68
C GLN A 103 -20.89 -26.89 -2.94
N VAL A 104 -22.13 -26.42 -2.83
CA VAL A 104 -23.30 -27.29 -2.63
C VAL A 104 -24.00 -27.62 -3.95
N VAL A 105 -24.74 -26.70 -4.56
CA VAL A 105 -25.53 -26.99 -5.77
C VAL A 105 -24.95 -26.27 -6.98
N SER A 106 -24.37 -27.03 -7.91
CA SER A 106 -23.92 -26.52 -9.21
C SER A 106 -25.00 -26.78 -10.27
N ILE A 107 -25.52 -25.72 -10.87
CA ILE A 107 -26.50 -25.74 -11.97
C ILE A 107 -25.79 -25.32 -13.25
N ASN A 108 -25.72 -26.22 -14.24
CA ASN A 108 -25.01 -25.96 -15.49
C ASN A 108 -25.69 -26.62 -16.70
N GLY A 109 -25.72 -25.94 -17.85
CA GLY A 109 -26.32 -26.45 -19.09
C GLY A 109 -27.82 -26.74 -19.01
N CYS A 110 -28.54 -26.13 -18.07
CA CYS A 110 -29.95 -26.41 -17.82
C CYS A 110 -30.87 -25.47 -18.62
N ASP A 111 -32.06 -25.95 -19.01
CA ASP A 111 -33.11 -25.11 -19.61
C ASP A 111 -34.49 -25.48 -19.04
N GLY A 112 -35.10 -24.56 -18.28
CA GLY A 112 -36.39 -24.80 -17.64
C GLY A 112 -36.30 -25.70 -16.41
N LEU A 113 -35.34 -25.45 -15.53
CA LEU A 113 -35.20 -26.12 -14.23
C LEU A 113 -35.91 -25.31 -13.13
N THR A 114 -36.81 -25.95 -12.38
CA THR A 114 -37.47 -25.35 -11.21
C THR A 114 -37.05 -26.06 -9.91
N ILE A 115 -36.46 -25.33 -8.97
CA ILE A 115 -36.11 -25.79 -7.62
C ILE A 115 -37.07 -25.13 -6.61
N THR A 116 -37.67 -25.93 -5.72
CA THR A 116 -38.67 -25.49 -4.73
C THR A 116 -38.37 -26.02 -3.33
N ASP A 117 -38.50 -25.17 -2.32
CA ASP A 117 -38.40 -25.55 -0.89
C ASP A 117 -37.12 -26.32 -0.51
N MET A 118 -36.01 -26.07 -1.22
CA MET A 118 -34.72 -26.69 -0.91
C MET A 118 -34.08 -26.01 0.30
N THR A 119 -33.59 -26.80 1.25
CA THR A 119 -32.85 -26.32 2.42
C THR A 119 -31.41 -26.84 2.36
N ILE A 120 -30.45 -25.93 2.50
CA ILE A 120 -29.02 -26.19 2.60
C ILE A 120 -28.58 -25.76 4.00
N ASP A 121 -28.11 -26.70 4.80
CA ASP A 121 -27.74 -26.49 6.21
C ASP A 121 -26.28 -26.94 6.46
N ALA A 122 -25.38 -25.96 6.40
CA ALA A 122 -23.97 -26.09 6.77
C ALA A 122 -23.66 -25.41 8.13
N SER A 123 -24.69 -25.06 8.93
CA SER A 123 -24.52 -24.31 10.19
C SER A 123 -23.64 -25.00 11.24
N ALA A 124 -23.48 -26.32 11.16
CA ALA A 124 -22.51 -27.04 11.98
C ALA A 124 -21.04 -26.64 11.71
N GLY A 125 -20.74 -26.07 10.53
CA GLY A 125 -19.43 -25.54 10.15
C GLY A 125 -19.08 -24.21 10.81
N ASP A 126 -20.08 -23.44 11.29
CA ASP A 126 -19.87 -22.18 12.02
C ASP A 126 -19.07 -22.40 13.32
N LYS A 127 -19.17 -23.60 13.89
CA LYS A 127 -18.52 -23.97 15.16
C LYS A 127 -16.99 -24.01 14.99
N GLY A 128 -16.34 -22.93 15.42
CA GLY A 128 -14.88 -22.77 15.29
C GLY A 128 -14.44 -22.32 13.90
N ALA A 129 -15.36 -21.75 13.09
CA ALA A 129 -15.10 -21.27 11.73
C ALA A 129 -14.44 -22.32 10.81
N LEU A 130 -14.86 -23.59 10.93
CA LEU A 130 -14.28 -24.71 10.18
C LEU A 130 -14.92 -24.86 8.79
N GLY A 131 -16.20 -24.51 8.64
CA GLY A 131 -16.89 -24.43 7.36
C GLY A 131 -16.52 -23.15 6.61
N HIS A 132 -16.21 -23.28 5.32
CA HIS A 132 -15.81 -22.19 4.42
C HIS A 132 -16.11 -22.64 2.97
N ASN A 133 -16.44 -21.71 2.06
CA ASN A 133 -16.62 -22.03 0.62
C ASN A 133 -17.76 -23.05 0.37
N THR A 134 -18.85 -22.91 1.13
CA THR A 134 -20.04 -23.78 1.11
C THR A 134 -21.17 -23.15 0.28
N ASP A 135 -20.82 -22.62 -0.90
CA ASP A 135 -21.69 -21.89 -1.83
C ASP A 135 -23.03 -22.60 -2.05
N GLY A 136 -24.15 -21.90 -1.84
CA GLY A 136 -25.48 -22.52 -1.88
C GLY A 136 -25.87 -22.98 -3.29
N PHE A 137 -25.88 -22.05 -4.24
CA PHE A 137 -26.21 -22.30 -5.65
C PHE A 137 -25.24 -21.58 -6.60
N ASP A 138 -24.33 -22.29 -7.25
CA ASP A 138 -23.56 -21.77 -8.40
C ASP A 138 -24.34 -22.05 -9.69
N ILE A 139 -24.60 -21.00 -10.49
CA ILE A 139 -25.35 -21.09 -11.74
C ILE A 139 -24.50 -20.58 -12.90
N GLY A 140 -24.22 -21.46 -13.86
CA GLY A 140 -23.51 -21.15 -15.11
C GLY A 140 -24.26 -21.65 -16.35
N SER A 141 -24.08 -20.98 -17.48
CA SER A 141 -24.51 -21.37 -18.83
C SER A 141 -25.87 -22.06 -18.91
N SER A 142 -26.86 -21.47 -18.21
CA SER A 142 -28.21 -22.04 -18.04
C SER A 142 -29.30 -21.03 -18.34
N ASN A 143 -30.49 -21.51 -18.72
CA ASN A 143 -31.63 -20.72 -19.16
C ASN A 143 -32.91 -21.09 -18.40
N ASN A 144 -33.84 -20.14 -18.26
CA ASN A 144 -35.17 -20.36 -17.66
C ASN A 144 -35.11 -21.06 -16.27
N ILE A 145 -34.22 -20.62 -15.39
CA ILE A 145 -33.99 -21.25 -14.08
C ILE A 145 -34.84 -20.54 -13.02
N VAL A 146 -35.57 -21.30 -12.20
CA VAL A 146 -36.38 -20.76 -11.10
C VAL A 146 -36.01 -21.45 -9.79
N ILE A 147 -35.62 -20.69 -8.78
CA ILE A 147 -35.39 -21.14 -7.40
C ILE A 147 -36.39 -20.39 -6.50
N ASP A 148 -37.23 -21.14 -5.78
CA ASP A 148 -38.36 -20.61 -5.00
C ASP A 148 -38.37 -21.19 -3.58
N GLY A 149 -38.44 -20.33 -2.56
CA GLY A 149 -38.53 -20.75 -1.15
C GLY A 149 -37.26 -21.36 -0.55
N ALA A 150 -36.11 -21.20 -1.22
CA ALA A 150 -34.85 -21.81 -0.80
C ALA A 150 -34.31 -21.20 0.51
N LYS A 151 -33.73 -22.06 1.35
CA LYS A 151 -33.14 -21.67 2.65
C LYS A 151 -31.69 -22.13 2.70
N VAL A 152 -30.76 -21.20 2.87
CA VAL A 152 -29.32 -21.47 2.83
C VAL A 152 -28.67 -20.93 4.09
N PHE A 153 -28.06 -21.82 4.85
CA PHE A 153 -27.24 -21.52 6.02
C PHE A 153 -25.82 -22.01 5.69
N ASN A 154 -24.93 -21.10 5.30
CA ASN A 154 -23.63 -21.42 4.71
C ASN A 154 -22.59 -20.34 5.03
N GLN A 155 -21.36 -20.53 4.55
CA GLN A 155 -20.21 -19.66 4.82
C GLN A 155 -19.66 -18.95 3.56
N ASP A 156 -20.40 -18.96 2.44
CA ASP A 156 -20.03 -18.24 1.21
C ASP A 156 -21.26 -17.77 0.39
N ASP A 157 -21.16 -17.44 -0.90
CA ASP A 157 -22.28 -16.94 -1.71
C ASP A 157 -23.55 -17.82 -1.52
N CYS A 158 -24.69 -17.21 -1.15
CA CYS A 158 -25.96 -17.95 -0.97
C CYS A 158 -26.47 -18.46 -2.32
N VAL A 159 -26.26 -17.64 -3.35
CA VAL A 159 -26.44 -17.94 -4.77
C VAL A 159 -25.46 -17.06 -5.54
N ALA A 160 -24.74 -17.66 -6.49
CA ALA A 160 -23.75 -17.03 -7.35
C ALA A 160 -24.10 -17.31 -8.82
N ILE A 161 -24.57 -16.28 -9.54
CA ILE A 161 -24.88 -16.41 -10.97
C ILE A 161 -23.65 -15.98 -11.78
N ASN A 162 -22.90 -16.95 -12.29
CA ASN A 162 -21.68 -16.74 -13.07
C ASN A 162 -21.95 -16.51 -14.57
N SER A 163 -22.96 -17.20 -15.12
CA SER A 163 -23.47 -16.96 -16.48
C SER A 163 -24.86 -17.60 -16.69
N GLY A 164 -25.61 -17.12 -17.69
CA GLY A 164 -26.92 -17.62 -18.07
C GLY A 164 -27.95 -16.53 -18.36
N THR A 165 -29.21 -16.94 -18.58
CA THR A 165 -30.31 -16.02 -18.96
C THR A 165 -31.66 -16.45 -18.37
N ASN A 166 -32.56 -15.50 -18.10
CA ASN A 166 -33.89 -15.76 -17.52
C ASN A 166 -33.81 -16.55 -16.19
N ILE A 167 -32.96 -16.09 -15.26
CA ILE A 167 -32.75 -16.75 -13.96
C ILE A 167 -33.53 -15.99 -12.87
N THR A 168 -34.33 -16.69 -12.07
CA THR A 168 -35.09 -16.14 -10.96
C THR A 168 -34.76 -16.86 -9.65
N PHE A 169 -34.36 -16.11 -8.62
CA PHE A 169 -34.28 -16.57 -7.23
C PHE A 169 -35.27 -15.76 -6.39
N LYS A 170 -36.16 -16.41 -5.64
CA LYS A 170 -37.21 -15.69 -4.92
C LYS A 170 -37.68 -16.38 -3.64
N ASN A 171 -38.29 -15.58 -2.76
CA ASN A 171 -38.86 -16.01 -1.48
C ASN A 171 -37.84 -16.71 -0.55
N GLY A 172 -36.55 -16.43 -0.74
CA GLY A 172 -35.45 -17.17 -0.11
C GLY A 172 -35.01 -16.59 1.23
N ILE A 173 -34.27 -17.39 2.00
CA ILE A 173 -33.59 -17.00 3.23
C ILE A 173 -32.12 -17.40 3.11
N CYS A 174 -31.22 -16.42 3.19
CA CYS A 174 -29.77 -16.59 3.15
C CYS A 174 -29.16 -16.22 4.51
N SER A 175 -28.24 -17.03 5.02
CA SER A 175 -27.53 -16.72 6.27
C SER A 175 -26.11 -17.25 6.33
N GLY A 176 -25.22 -16.48 6.96
CA GLY A 176 -23.83 -16.85 7.28
C GLY A 176 -22.78 -16.42 6.24
N GLY A 177 -23.13 -16.45 4.95
CA GLY A 177 -22.17 -16.28 3.85
C GLY A 177 -22.18 -14.92 3.13
N HIS A 178 -21.91 -14.90 1.81
CA HIS A 178 -21.72 -13.68 1.00
C HIS A 178 -22.99 -13.14 0.29
N GLY A 179 -24.18 -13.66 0.62
CA GLY A 179 -25.46 -13.07 0.21
C GLY A 179 -25.87 -13.36 -1.24
N LEU A 180 -26.62 -12.43 -1.85
CA LEU A 180 -27.23 -12.59 -3.18
C LEU A 180 -26.30 -12.06 -4.28
N SER A 181 -25.50 -12.95 -4.86
CA SER A 181 -24.41 -12.60 -5.77
C SER A 181 -24.74 -12.85 -7.25
N ILE A 182 -24.44 -11.85 -8.09
CA ILE A 182 -23.88 -12.16 -9.40
C ILE A 182 -22.42 -12.57 -9.14
N GLY A 183 -22.07 -13.77 -9.60
CA GLY A 183 -20.76 -14.39 -9.42
C GLY A 183 -19.66 -13.62 -10.15
N SER A 184 -18.38 -14.02 -10.01
CA SER A 184 -17.26 -13.27 -10.60
C SER A 184 -17.20 -13.42 -12.13
N VAL A 185 -18.02 -12.67 -12.86
CA VAL A 185 -18.16 -12.73 -14.32
C VAL A 185 -16.84 -12.34 -14.99
N GLY A 186 -16.49 -13.01 -16.10
CA GLY A 186 -15.18 -12.91 -16.74
C GLY A 186 -14.35 -14.18 -16.56
N GLY A 187 -13.30 -14.34 -17.37
CA GLY A 187 -12.34 -15.45 -17.27
C GLY A 187 -12.85 -16.84 -17.69
N ARG A 188 -14.09 -16.97 -18.21
CA ARG A 188 -14.68 -18.23 -18.69
C ARG A 188 -15.02 -18.18 -20.19
N SER A 189 -15.41 -19.33 -20.74
CA SER A 189 -15.93 -19.47 -22.11
C SER A 189 -17.30 -18.80 -22.32
N ASP A 190 -18.06 -18.61 -21.24
CA ASP A 190 -19.33 -17.89 -21.21
C ASP A 190 -19.29 -16.91 -20.02
N ASN A 191 -19.30 -15.62 -20.33
CA ASN A 191 -19.29 -14.50 -19.39
C ASN A 191 -20.53 -13.61 -19.57
N VAL A 192 -21.67 -14.19 -19.99
CA VAL A 192 -22.92 -13.45 -20.20
C VAL A 192 -23.90 -13.75 -19.08
N VAL A 193 -24.30 -12.71 -18.37
CA VAL A 193 -25.44 -12.71 -17.43
C VAL A 193 -26.49 -11.74 -18.00
N ASP A 194 -27.68 -12.23 -18.36
CA ASP A 194 -28.75 -11.41 -18.92
C ASP A 194 -30.12 -11.73 -18.30
N THR A 195 -30.90 -10.71 -17.92
CA THR A 195 -32.29 -10.87 -17.45
C THR A 195 -32.38 -11.81 -16.24
N VAL A 196 -31.91 -11.30 -15.09
CA VAL A 196 -31.86 -12.01 -13.80
C VAL A 196 -32.77 -11.31 -12.79
N THR A 197 -33.47 -12.05 -11.93
CA THR A 197 -34.33 -11.49 -10.88
C THR A 197 -34.13 -12.17 -9.53
N PHE A 198 -33.65 -11.42 -8.55
CA PHE A 198 -33.72 -11.74 -7.12
C PHE A 198 -34.94 -11.04 -6.51
N SER A 199 -35.80 -11.73 -5.75
CA SER A 199 -36.97 -11.06 -5.15
C SER A 199 -37.48 -11.62 -3.83
N ASN A 200 -38.18 -10.79 -3.05
CA ASN A 200 -38.89 -11.17 -1.81
C ASN A 200 -38.05 -12.00 -0.82
N SER A 201 -36.74 -11.74 -0.73
CA SER A 201 -35.79 -12.60 -0.02
C SER A 201 -35.13 -11.88 1.17
N GLN A 202 -34.72 -12.65 2.17
CA GLN A 202 -34.08 -12.17 3.40
C GLN A 202 -32.61 -12.61 3.44
N VAL A 203 -31.71 -11.68 3.78
CA VAL A 203 -30.29 -11.96 4.02
C VAL A 203 -29.95 -11.55 5.45
N THR A 204 -29.36 -12.44 6.23
CA THR A 204 -29.08 -12.21 7.65
C THR A 204 -27.74 -12.82 8.09
N LYS A 205 -27.00 -12.16 8.99
CA LYS A 205 -25.69 -12.68 9.50
C LYS A 205 -24.69 -12.99 8.38
N SER A 206 -24.65 -12.16 7.35
CA SER A 206 -23.84 -12.39 6.15
C SER A 206 -22.72 -11.37 6.06
N THR A 207 -21.61 -11.72 5.39
CA THR A 207 -20.56 -10.75 5.07
C THR A 207 -21.12 -9.65 4.18
N ASN A 208 -21.87 -10.03 3.14
CA ASN A 208 -22.46 -9.12 2.15
C ASN A 208 -23.96 -9.37 1.99
N GLY A 209 -24.74 -8.34 1.66
CA GLY A 209 -26.18 -8.43 1.41
C GLY A 209 -26.51 -8.72 -0.05
N ILE A 210 -26.24 -7.74 -0.92
CA ILE A 210 -26.32 -7.82 -2.38
C ILE A 210 -24.93 -7.60 -2.96
N ARG A 211 -24.53 -8.39 -3.96
CA ARG A 211 -23.18 -8.32 -4.56
C ARG A 211 -23.21 -8.52 -6.08
N VAL A 212 -22.46 -7.73 -6.83
CA VAL A 212 -22.32 -7.86 -8.29
C VAL A 212 -20.84 -7.76 -8.68
N LYS A 213 -20.22 -8.90 -9.05
CA LYS A 213 -18.78 -9.02 -9.33
C LYS A 213 -18.49 -9.06 -10.84
N ALA A 214 -17.98 -7.98 -11.42
CA ALA A 214 -17.39 -7.99 -12.77
C ALA A 214 -15.86 -7.97 -12.66
N ARG A 215 -15.18 -8.96 -13.29
CA ARG A 215 -13.71 -9.06 -13.20
C ARG A 215 -13.00 -7.95 -13.96
N SER A 216 -12.00 -7.32 -13.33
CA SER A 216 -11.14 -6.36 -14.03
C SER A 216 -10.27 -7.04 -15.09
N GLY A 217 -9.91 -6.31 -16.14
CA GLY A 217 -9.17 -6.82 -17.31
C GLY A 217 -9.88 -7.88 -18.17
N GLN A 218 -11.11 -8.31 -17.81
CA GLN A 218 -11.86 -9.36 -18.50
C GLN A 218 -12.93 -8.80 -19.45
N THR A 219 -13.49 -9.67 -20.30
CA THR A 219 -14.60 -9.33 -21.21
C THR A 219 -15.83 -10.22 -20.99
N GLY A 220 -17.02 -9.65 -21.19
CA GLY A 220 -18.30 -10.29 -20.87
C GLY A 220 -19.45 -9.28 -20.84
N LYS A 221 -20.53 -9.59 -20.12
CA LYS A 221 -21.73 -8.75 -20.02
C LYS A 221 -22.53 -9.07 -18.76
N ILE A 222 -22.94 -8.05 -18.01
CA ILE A 222 -23.95 -8.16 -16.95
C ILE A 222 -25.12 -7.24 -17.33
N ASN A 223 -26.31 -7.79 -17.58
CA ASN A 223 -27.43 -7.03 -18.13
C ASN A 223 -28.78 -7.37 -17.50
N LYS A 224 -29.63 -6.36 -17.29
CA LYS A 224 -31.01 -6.51 -16.76
C LYS A 224 -31.09 -7.37 -15.49
N VAL A 225 -30.14 -7.18 -14.57
CA VAL A 225 -30.20 -7.79 -13.24
C VAL A 225 -31.17 -6.97 -12.39
N THR A 226 -32.10 -7.63 -11.70
CA THR A 226 -33.09 -7.00 -10.84
C THR A 226 -33.01 -7.59 -9.43
N TYR A 227 -32.98 -6.74 -8.41
CA TYR A 227 -33.24 -7.09 -7.03
C TYR A 227 -34.49 -6.32 -6.57
N SER A 228 -35.54 -7.00 -6.12
CA SER A 228 -36.79 -6.35 -5.68
C SER A 228 -37.37 -6.93 -4.39
N GLY A 229 -37.59 -6.10 -3.37
CA GLY A 229 -38.18 -6.55 -2.10
C GLY A 229 -37.22 -7.39 -1.25
N ILE A 230 -35.96 -6.97 -1.13
CA ILE A 230 -34.93 -7.67 -0.34
C ILE A 230 -34.82 -7.04 1.06
N THR A 231 -34.73 -7.86 2.09
CA THR A 231 -34.53 -7.40 3.49
C THR A 231 -33.17 -7.85 4.00
N LEU A 232 -32.38 -6.91 4.53
CA LEU A 232 -31.03 -7.13 5.05
C LEU A 232 -31.00 -6.96 6.57
N SER A 233 -30.14 -7.74 7.26
CA SER A 233 -29.90 -7.61 8.70
C SER A 233 -28.57 -8.23 9.11
N GLN A 234 -27.90 -7.71 10.14
CA GLN A 234 -26.66 -8.27 10.69
C GLN A 234 -25.58 -8.53 9.60
N ILE A 235 -25.38 -7.58 8.69
CA ILE A 235 -24.41 -7.64 7.59
C ILE A 235 -23.06 -7.06 8.05
N SER A 236 -21.93 -7.76 7.85
CA SER A 236 -20.65 -7.38 8.49
C SER A 236 -19.72 -6.48 7.63
N LYS A 237 -19.70 -6.63 6.30
CA LYS A 237 -18.92 -5.78 5.37
C LYS A 237 -19.80 -4.86 4.52
N TYR A 238 -20.55 -5.39 3.57
CA TYR A 238 -21.20 -4.56 2.54
C TYR A 238 -22.70 -4.83 2.41
N GLY A 239 -23.53 -3.82 2.67
CA GLY A 239 -24.99 -3.93 2.48
C GLY A 239 -25.35 -4.18 1.01
N ILE A 240 -24.84 -3.33 0.12
CA ILE A 240 -24.91 -3.47 -1.34
C ILE A 240 -23.50 -3.19 -1.90
N LEU A 241 -22.93 -4.15 -2.65
CA LEU A 241 -21.65 -4.02 -3.36
C LEU A 241 -21.87 -4.25 -4.85
N ILE A 242 -21.45 -3.30 -5.70
CA ILE A 242 -21.43 -3.44 -7.15
C ILE A 242 -20.04 -3.03 -7.62
N GLU A 243 -19.32 -3.92 -8.30
CA GLU A 243 -17.90 -3.69 -8.61
C GLU A 243 -17.49 -4.16 -10.00
N GLN A 244 -16.63 -3.36 -10.63
CA GLN A 244 -15.93 -3.68 -11.89
C GLN A 244 -14.40 -3.80 -11.72
N ASN A 245 -13.90 -3.74 -10.47
CA ASN A 245 -12.47 -3.89 -10.17
C ASN A 245 -12.08 -5.30 -9.66
N TYR A 246 -13.04 -6.17 -9.32
CA TYR A 246 -12.81 -7.50 -8.76
C TYR A 246 -11.72 -8.32 -9.49
N ASP A 247 -10.66 -8.71 -8.78
CA ASP A 247 -9.59 -9.59 -9.28
C ASP A 247 -9.67 -11.01 -8.66
N GLY A 248 -10.07 -11.02 -7.39
CA GLY A 248 -10.05 -12.13 -6.43
C GLY A 248 -10.44 -11.64 -5.03
N GLY A 249 -10.19 -10.36 -4.70
CA GLY A 249 -10.75 -9.67 -3.54
C GLY A 249 -11.85 -8.65 -3.88
N ASP A 250 -12.63 -8.26 -2.87
CA ASP A 250 -13.61 -7.16 -2.97
C ASP A 250 -12.87 -5.82 -3.09
N LEU A 251 -13.26 -4.96 -4.04
CA LEU A 251 -12.75 -3.59 -4.20
C LEU A 251 -11.25 -3.43 -4.49
N HIS A 252 -10.53 -4.50 -4.79
CA HIS A 252 -9.11 -4.44 -5.18
C HIS A 252 -8.90 -3.78 -6.55
N GLY A 253 -7.79 -3.06 -6.73
CA GLY A 253 -7.33 -2.57 -8.04
C GLY A 253 -8.27 -1.57 -8.76
N THR A 254 -7.96 -1.30 -10.03
CA THR A 254 -8.69 -0.32 -10.86
C THR A 254 -9.89 -0.94 -11.58
N ALA A 255 -11.00 -0.20 -11.64
CA ALA A 255 -12.25 -0.66 -12.25
C ALA A 255 -12.16 -0.72 -13.78
N GLY A 256 -12.39 -1.91 -14.35
CA GLY A 256 -12.37 -2.15 -15.78
C GLY A 256 -13.69 -1.77 -16.48
N THR A 257 -13.64 -1.71 -17.81
CA THR A 257 -14.82 -1.40 -18.66
C THR A 257 -15.28 -2.58 -19.53
N GLY A 258 -14.49 -3.67 -19.61
CA GLY A 258 -14.73 -4.79 -20.52
C GLY A 258 -15.92 -5.70 -20.18
N ILE A 259 -16.47 -5.61 -18.97
CA ILE A 259 -17.71 -6.26 -18.55
C ILE A 259 -18.70 -5.16 -18.14
N PRO A 260 -19.47 -4.59 -19.08
CA PRO A 260 -20.44 -3.56 -18.76
C PRO A 260 -21.60 -4.13 -17.92
N ILE A 261 -22.04 -3.33 -16.95
CA ILE A 261 -23.18 -3.59 -16.05
C ILE A 261 -24.33 -2.68 -16.48
N THR A 262 -25.28 -3.20 -17.26
CA THR A 262 -26.34 -2.41 -17.90
C THR A 262 -27.74 -2.79 -17.41
N GLY A 263 -28.61 -1.80 -17.19
CA GLY A 263 -30.01 -2.07 -16.81
C GLY A 263 -30.20 -2.69 -15.42
N LEU A 264 -29.26 -2.48 -14.48
CA LEU A 264 -29.38 -2.95 -13.10
C LEU A 264 -30.55 -2.24 -12.40
N THR A 265 -31.45 -3.00 -11.78
CA THR A 265 -32.60 -2.48 -11.03
C THR A 265 -32.51 -2.89 -9.57
N LEU A 266 -32.49 -1.91 -8.66
CA LEU A 266 -32.62 -2.09 -7.22
C LEU A 266 -33.91 -1.44 -6.74
N GLN A 267 -34.80 -2.25 -6.17
CA GLN A 267 -36.15 -1.84 -5.78
C GLN A 267 -36.53 -2.36 -4.40
N ASN A 268 -37.11 -1.52 -3.55
CA ASN A 268 -37.68 -1.91 -2.25
C ASN A 268 -36.68 -2.74 -1.39
N ILE A 269 -35.42 -2.30 -1.34
CA ILE A 269 -34.34 -2.95 -0.58
C ILE A 269 -34.27 -2.29 0.81
N SER A 270 -34.43 -3.05 1.89
CA SER A 270 -34.58 -2.48 3.24
C SER A 270 -33.63 -3.10 4.27
N GLY A 271 -33.13 -2.28 5.18
CA GLY A 271 -32.22 -2.68 6.25
C GLY A 271 -31.86 -1.51 7.16
N THR A 272 -32.72 -1.22 8.15
CA THR A 272 -32.47 -0.16 9.14
C THR A 272 -31.55 -0.65 10.25
N GLY A 273 -30.35 -0.06 10.38
CA GLY A 273 -29.31 -0.58 11.29
C GLY A 273 -28.87 -2.01 10.94
N ALA A 274 -28.94 -2.37 9.65
CA ALA A 274 -28.69 -3.72 9.16
C ALA A 274 -27.20 -4.02 8.93
N VAL A 275 -26.39 -3.01 8.63
CA VAL A 275 -24.95 -3.17 8.38
C VAL A 275 -24.17 -2.77 9.64
N ALA A 276 -23.06 -3.46 9.91
CA ALA A 276 -22.16 -3.14 11.01
C ALA A 276 -21.43 -1.81 10.77
N SER A 277 -21.21 -1.03 11.83
CA SER A 277 -20.55 0.29 11.77
C SER A 277 -19.09 0.27 11.30
N SER A 278 -18.47 -0.91 11.21
CA SER A 278 -17.18 -1.14 10.56
C SER A 278 -17.26 -1.15 9.03
N GLY A 279 -18.37 -1.65 8.47
CA GLY A 279 -18.62 -1.85 7.05
C GLY A 279 -19.24 -0.64 6.34
N PHE A 280 -19.85 -0.86 5.19
CA PHE A 280 -20.45 0.17 4.33
C PHE A 280 -21.86 -0.21 3.86
N ASP A 281 -22.76 0.77 3.86
CA ASP A 281 -24.16 0.56 3.48
C ASP A 281 -24.33 0.26 1.99
N VAL A 282 -23.64 1.03 1.15
CA VAL A 282 -23.61 0.91 -0.32
C VAL A 282 -22.22 1.23 -0.83
N VAL A 283 -21.70 0.40 -1.72
CA VAL A 283 -20.43 0.60 -2.45
C VAL A 283 -20.64 0.35 -3.94
N VAL A 284 -20.12 1.24 -4.78
CA VAL A 284 -20.17 1.13 -6.24
C VAL A 284 -18.82 1.50 -6.87
N THR A 285 -18.17 0.56 -7.55
CA THR A 285 -17.01 0.81 -8.42
C THR A 285 -17.37 0.51 -9.87
N CYS A 286 -17.07 1.47 -10.75
CA CYS A 286 -17.36 1.39 -12.19
C CYS A 286 -16.20 2.03 -12.96
N GLY A 287 -15.74 1.39 -14.04
CA GLY A 287 -14.58 1.85 -14.81
C GLY A 287 -14.85 3.08 -15.67
N SER A 288 -16.12 3.31 -16.03
CA SER A 288 -16.56 4.53 -16.71
C SER A 288 -18.07 4.74 -16.57
N SER A 289 -18.52 5.97 -16.85
CA SER A 289 -19.94 6.30 -17.02
C SER A 289 -20.63 5.58 -18.19
N THR A 290 -19.89 4.96 -19.10
CA THR A 290 -20.42 4.15 -20.21
C THR A 290 -20.51 2.65 -19.88
N SER A 291 -19.66 2.17 -18.96
CA SER A 291 -19.63 0.77 -18.53
C SER A 291 -20.66 0.41 -17.45
N CYS A 292 -21.23 1.41 -16.76
CA CYS A 292 -22.34 1.25 -15.82
C CYS A 292 -23.50 2.18 -16.21
N THR A 293 -24.51 1.66 -16.91
CA THR A 293 -25.56 2.50 -17.56
C THR A 293 -26.98 1.98 -17.42
N GLY A 294 -27.96 2.90 -17.42
CA GLY A 294 -29.38 2.59 -17.43
C GLY A 294 -29.92 1.97 -16.13
N TRP A 295 -29.31 2.29 -14.99
CA TRP A 295 -29.69 1.72 -13.70
C TRP A 295 -30.96 2.37 -13.14
N THR A 296 -31.75 1.60 -12.39
CA THR A 296 -32.96 2.07 -11.69
C THR A 296 -32.82 1.82 -10.20
N TRP A 297 -33.03 2.85 -9.38
CA TRP A 297 -32.85 2.80 -7.91
C TRP A 297 -34.10 3.37 -7.23
N SER A 298 -34.85 2.56 -6.48
CA SER A 298 -36.14 3.00 -5.90
C SER A 298 -36.47 2.31 -4.58
N GLY A 299 -36.94 3.05 -3.58
CA GLY A 299 -37.32 2.46 -2.27
C GLY A 299 -36.19 1.72 -1.55
N VAL A 300 -34.93 2.12 -1.77
CA VAL A 300 -33.74 1.52 -1.14
C VAL A 300 -33.39 2.29 0.13
N SER A 301 -33.33 1.60 1.25
CA SER A 301 -32.94 2.14 2.56
C SER A 301 -32.13 1.08 3.32
N VAL A 302 -30.81 1.11 3.13
CA VAL A 302 -29.83 0.29 3.85
C VAL A 302 -28.97 1.24 4.68
N THR A 303 -28.81 0.95 5.98
CA THR A 303 -28.16 1.83 6.95
C THR A 303 -27.47 1.04 8.07
N GLY A 304 -26.47 1.66 8.69
CA GLY A 304 -25.81 1.18 9.91
C GLY A 304 -24.29 1.11 9.77
N GLY A 305 -23.80 0.96 8.54
CA GLY A 305 -22.41 1.10 8.18
C GLY A 305 -22.01 2.55 7.87
N LYS A 306 -20.94 2.69 7.10
CA LYS A 306 -20.40 3.95 6.60
C LYS A 306 -20.91 4.25 5.19
N THR A 307 -20.88 5.53 4.81
CA THR A 307 -20.94 5.96 3.41
C THR A 307 -19.60 5.75 2.71
N TYR A 308 -19.59 5.17 1.51
CA TYR A 308 -18.37 5.00 0.71
C TYR A 308 -18.02 6.30 -0.03
N GLY A 309 -16.93 6.96 0.37
CA GLY A 309 -16.70 8.40 0.14
C GLY A 309 -16.09 8.84 -1.19
N SER A 310 -16.14 8.06 -2.28
CA SER A 310 -15.34 8.28 -3.51
C SER A 310 -16.13 8.71 -4.75
N CYS A 311 -17.08 9.63 -4.58
CA CYS A 311 -17.78 10.31 -5.68
C CYS A 311 -17.68 11.84 -5.54
N THR A 312 -16.49 12.37 -5.84
CA THR A 312 -16.20 13.79 -5.98
C THR A 312 -15.91 14.12 -7.44
N ASN A 313 -16.88 14.71 -8.13
CA ASN A 313 -16.67 15.34 -9.44
C ASN A 313 -16.38 16.83 -9.19
N ALA A 314 -15.53 17.45 -10.01
CA ALA A 314 -15.20 18.88 -9.90
C ALA A 314 -15.71 19.65 -11.13
N LEU A 315 -16.17 20.88 -10.94
CA LEU A 315 -16.62 21.76 -12.03
C LEU A 315 -15.58 22.86 -12.31
N SER A 316 -14.94 22.79 -13.47
CA SER A 316 -14.09 23.85 -14.02
C SER A 316 -14.88 24.69 -15.03
N TYR A 317 -14.95 26.00 -14.80
CA TYR A 317 -15.77 26.93 -15.57
C TYR A 317 -15.24 28.37 -15.43
N VAL A 318 -15.54 29.24 -16.39
CA VAL A 318 -15.25 30.67 -16.27
C VAL A 318 -16.36 31.33 -15.43
N TRP A 319 -16.01 32.00 -14.33
CA TRP A 319 -17.00 32.63 -13.43
C TRP A 319 -17.91 33.65 -14.15
N GLY A 320 -17.34 34.40 -15.10
CA GLY A 320 -18.04 35.45 -15.85
C GLY A 320 -18.19 36.76 -15.07
N LEU A 321 -19.03 37.66 -15.57
CA LEU A 321 -19.36 38.91 -14.88
C LEU A 321 -20.40 38.64 -13.78
N SER A 322 -20.24 39.29 -12.62
CA SER A 322 -21.15 39.20 -11.48
C SER A 322 -22.38 40.12 -11.59
N GLU A 323 -22.78 40.47 -12.81
CA GLU A 323 -23.94 41.34 -13.07
C GLU A 323 -25.21 40.49 -13.13
N ASN A 324 -26.23 40.87 -12.34
CA ASN A 324 -27.50 40.13 -12.18
C ASN A 324 -27.31 38.66 -11.76
N PRO A 325 -26.80 38.39 -10.54
CA PRO A 325 -26.62 37.02 -10.06
C PRO A 325 -27.95 36.26 -9.90
N ASP A 326 -27.92 34.98 -10.23
CA ASP A 326 -29.01 34.03 -10.02
C ASP A 326 -29.00 33.46 -8.60
N SER A 327 -30.03 32.71 -8.23
CA SER A 327 -30.17 32.13 -6.88
C SER A 327 -30.36 30.61 -6.89
N ILE A 328 -29.51 29.93 -6.13
CA ILE A 328 -29.61 28.50 -5.83
C ILE A 328 -29.90 28.27 -4.34
N TYR A 329 -30.17 27.02 -3.96
CA TYR A 329 -30.34 26.60 -2.57
C TYR A 329 -29.27 25.56 -2.21
N ILE A 330 -28.62 25.75 -1.07
CA ILE A 330 -27.62 24.85 -0.48
C ILE A 330 -28.16 24.44 0.88
N GLY A 331 -28.78 23.26 0.94
CA GLY A 331 -29.72 22.94 2.02
C GLY A 331 -30.88 23.95 2.02
N ASP A 332 -31.28 24.41 3.21
CA ASP A 332 -32.31 25.45 3.36
C ASP A 332 -31.79 26.89 3.11
N CYS A 333 -30.49 27.07 2.86
CA CYS A 333 -29.88 28.39 2.66
C CYS A 333 -29.95 28.80 1.17
N ARG A 334 -30.51 29.99 0.90
CA ARG A 334 -30.45 30.61 -0.43
C ARG A 334 -29.09 31.28 -0.63
N SER A 335 -28.41 30.93 -1.72
CA SER A 335 -27.10 31.49 -2.12
C SER A 335 -27.18 32.11 -3.51
N GLU A 336 -26.46 33.21 -3.71
CA GLU A 336 -26.33 33.88 -5.01
C GLU A 336 -25.14 33.33 -5.80
N VAL A 337 -25.29 33.18 -7.12
CA VAL A 337 -24.28 32.65 -8.05
C VAL A 337 -24.24 33.44 -9.35
N THR A 338 -23.11 33.39 -10.05
CA THR A 338 -23.02 33.99 -11.39
C THR A 338 -23.94 33.26 -12.38
N PRO A 339 -24.51 33.96 -13.40
CA PRO A 339 -25.38 33.33 -14.38
C PRO A 339 -24.74 32.12 -15.10
N ASN A 340 -23.42 32.15 -15.37
CA ASN A 340 -22.74 31.04 -16.02
C ASN A 340 -22.66 29.78 -15.12
N LEU A 341 -22.44 29.95 -13.81
CA LEU A 341 -22.50 28.83 -12.86
C LEU A 341 -23.93 28.29 -12.75
N HIS A 342 -24.94 29.15 -12.76
CA HIS A 342 -26.34 28.71 -12.75
C HIS A 342 -26.70 27.92 -14.01
N ALA A 343 -26.30 28.39 -15.20
CA ALA A 343 -26.49 27.67 -16.46
C ALA A 343 -25.78 26.30 -16.46
N ALA A 344 -24.53 26.25 -16.00
CA ALA A 344 -23.79 24.99 -15.85
C ALA A 344 -24.49 24.01 -14.90
N LEU A 345 -24.93 24.49 -13.72
CA LEU A 345 -25.66 23.68 -12.74
C LEU A 345 -27.01 23.16 -13.29
N LEU A 346 -27.72 23.96 -14.10
CA LEU A 346 -28.96 23.52 -14.75
C LEU A 346 -28.71 22.41 -15.78
N HIS A 347 -27.63 22.50 -16.57
CA HIS A 347 -27.26 21.48 -17.56
C HIS A 347 -26.71 20.18 -16.93
N LEU A 348 -26.03 20.28 -15.78
CA LEU A 348 -25.44 19.13 -15.08
C LEU A 348 -26.38 18.42 -14.10
N ARG A 349 -27.57 18.98 -13.86
CA ARG A 349 -28.60 18.43 -12.96
C ARG A 349 -29.44 17.36 -13.64
N ASP A 350 -29.12 16.10 -13.35
CA ASP A 350 -30.06 14.99 -13.55
C ASP A 350 -31.23 15.11 -12.54
N THR A 351 -32.40 14.56 -12.89
CA THR A 351 -33.57 14.45 -11.99
C THR A 351 -33.67 13.09 -11.31
N SER A 352 -32.83 12.14 -11.72
CA SER A 352 -32.80 10.74 -11.29
C SER A 352 -31.67 10.44 -10.29
N PHE A 353 -30.60 11.24 -10.31
CA PHE A 353 -29.38 11.03 -9.52
C PHE A 353 -28.88 12.33 -8.89
N ALA A 354 -28.53 12.27 -7.60
CA ALA A 354 -27.83 13.37 -6.93
C ALA A 354 -26.35 13.39 -7.37
N ARG A 355 -25.95 14.41 -8.13
CA ARG A 355 -24.55 14.63 -8.53
C ARG A 355 -23.85 15.46 -7.44
N ILE A 356 -22.79 14.91 -6.83
CA ILE A 356 -21.92 15.64 -5.91
C ILE A 356 -20.87 16.38 -6.74
N LEU A 357 -20.83 17.70 -6.61
CA LEU A 357 -19.88 18.59 -7.29
C LEU A 357 -19.10 19.42 -6.27
N TRP A 358 -17.77 19.42 -6.39
CA TRP A 358 -16.92 20.46 -5.83
C TRP A 358 -16.86 21.64 -6.80
N ILE A 359 -17.10 22.85 -6.30
CA ILE A 359 -17.21 24.08 -7.09
C ILE A 359 -16.56 25.21 -6.29
N ASP A 360 -15.50 25.82 -6.83
CA ASP A 360 -14.67 26.83 -6.15
C ASP A 360 -15.45 27.99 -5.50
N ALA A 361 -16.40 28.61 -6.21
CA ALA A 361 -17.19 29.73 -5.74
C ALA A 361 -18.17 29.39 -4.60
N LEU A 362 -18.42 28.10 -4.34
CA LEU A 362 -19.36 27.61 -3.33
C LEU A 362 -18.68 26.80 -2.21
N CYS A 363 -17.60 26.09 -2.52
CA CYS A 363 -16.86 25.24 -1.59
C CYS A 363 -15.70 25.98 -0.89
N ILE A 364 -15.33 27.16 -1.36
CA ILE A 364 -14.36 28.06 -0.72
C ILE A 364 -15.10 29.31 -0.23
N ASN A 365 -14.87 29.72 1.01
CA ASN A 365 -15.48 30.91 1.59
C ASN A 365 -14.94 32.20 0.94
N GLN A 366 -15.70 32.74 -0.01
CA GLN A 366 -15.29 33.92 -0.79
C GLN A 366 -15.21 35.25 0.00
N LYS A 367 -15.39 35.21 1.33
CA LYS A 367 -15.39 36.36 2.24
C LYS A 367 -14.31 36.28 3.33
N ASP A 368 -13.52 35.21 3.36
CA ASP A 368 -12.42 35.00 4.30
C ASP A 368 -11.13 34.82 3.49
N ASP A 369 -10.30 35.86 3.43
CA ASP A 369 -9.11 35.87 2.59
C ASP A 369 -8.01 34.91 3.10
N ASP A 370 -7.99 34.56 4.39
CA ASP A 370 -7.05 33.61 4.96
C ASP A 370 -7.45 32.17 4.61
N GLU A 371 -8.72 31.80 4.80
CA GLU A 371 -9.26 30.50 4.36
C GLU A 371 -9.08 30.33 2.84
N LYS A 372 -9.49 31.35 2.07
CA LYS A 372 -9.42 31.36 0.61
C LYS A 372 -8.00 31.23 0.09
N SER A 373 -7.02 31.90 0.71
CA SER A 373 -5.61 31.77 0.33
C SER A 373 -5.07 30.36 0.55
N GLY A 374 -5.52 29.66 1.59
CA GLY A 374 -5.22 28.24 1.81
C GLY A 374 -5.90 27.32 0.80
N GLN A 375 -7.21 27.47 0.60
CA GLN A 375 -7.99 26.63 -0.32
C GLN A 375 -7.54 26.77 -1.79
N ILE A 376 -7.12 27.95 -2.22
CA ILE A 376 -6.59 28.18 -3.59
C ILE A 376 -5.35 27.32 -3.85
N GLN A 377 -4.48 27.10 -2.86
CA GLN A 377 -3.31 26.22 -3.01
C GLN A 377 -3.69 24.75 -3.18
N LEU A 378 -4.84 24.33 -2.63
CA LEU A 378 -5.36 22.98 -2.77
C LEU A 378 -6.06 22.73 -4.11
N MET A 379 -6.48 23.77 -4.86
CA MET A 379 -7.25 23.61 -6.10
C MET A 379 -6.57 22.69 -7.13
N ALA A 380 -5.24 22.79 -7.27
CA ALA A 380 -4.49 21.92 -8.19
C ALA A 380 -4.57 20.43 -7.79
N GLN A 381 -4.53 20.13 -6.49
CA GLN A 381 -4.70 18.78 -5.96
C GLN A 381 -6.16 18.32 -6.13
N ILE A 382 -7.13 19.18 -5.79
CA ILE A 382 -8.57 18.87 -5.87
C ILE A 382 -8.99 18.53 -7.31
N TYR A 383 -8.51 19.28 -8.32
CA TYR A 383 -8.76 18.93 -9.73
C TYR A 383 -7.99 17.68 -10.19
N ALA A 384 -6.82 17.38 -9.62
CA ALA A 384 -6.04 16.19 -9.97
C ALA A 384 -6.63 14.89 -9.38
N VAL A 385 -7.23 14.94 -8.18
CA VAL A 385 -7.85 13.78 -7.51
C VAL A 385 -9.38 13.68 -7.73
N ALA A 386 -9.97 14.61 -8.49
CA ALA A 386 -11.38 14.56 -8.87
C ALA A 386 -11.64 13.38 -9.83
N LYS A 387 -12.67 12.59 -9.54
CA LYS A 387 -13.05 11.40 -10.33
C LYS A 387 -13.52 11.73 -11.75
N GLU A 388 -14.06 12.93 -11.92
CA GLU A 388 -14.41 13.54 -13.21
C GLU A 388 -14.25 15.06 -13.04
N VAL A 389 -13.42 15.69 -13.88
CA VAL A 389 -13.40 17.15 -14.02
C VAL A 389 -14.31 17.52 -15.19
N VAL A 390 -15.46 18.10 -14.87
CA VAL A 390 -16.38 18.66 -15.86
C VAL A 390 -15.86 20.03 -16.27
N VAL A 391 -15.58 20.22 -17.56
CA VAL A 391 -15.16 21.51 -18.12
C VAL A 391 -16.35 22.16 -18.83
N TRP A 392 -16.85 23.27 -18.30
CA TRP A 392 -17.96 24.05 -18.88
C TRP A 392 -17.42 25.29 -19.58
N LEU A 393 -17.56 25.33 -20.91
CA LEU A 393 -17.09 26.44 -21.76
C LEU A 393 -18.13 27.56 -21.95
N GLY A 394 -19.38 27.32 -21.55
CA GLY A 394 -20.53 28.19 -21.81
C GLY A 394 -21.67 27.43 -22.52
N GLU A 395 -22.76 28.15 -22.81
CA GLU A 395 -23.81 27.67 -23.71
C GLU A 395 -23.35 27.74 -25.18
N GLU A 396 -24.09 27.11 -26.11
CA GLU A 396 -23.72 27.05 -27.53
C GLU A 396 -23.73 28.44 -28.18
N ALA A 397 -22.55 28.89 -28.61
CA ALA A 397 -22.33 30.14 -29.35
C ALA A 397 -21.26 29.96 -30.45
N ASP A 398 -21.14 30.93 -31.35
CA ASP A 398 -20.02 31.11 -32.30
C ASP A 398 -19.54 29.82 -33.01
N ASP A 399 -20.48 29.05 -33.57
CA ASP A 399 -20.27 27.77 -34.26
C ASP A 399 -19.50 26.69 -33.45
N SER A 400 -19.46 26.82 -32.12
CA SER A 400 -18.75 25.90 -31.21
C SER A 400 -19.20 24.43 -31.32
N SER A 401 -20.45 24.15 -31.69
CA SER A 401 -20.92 22.80 -31.99
C SER A 401 -20.16 22.17 -33.16
N THR A 402 -19.87 22.94 -34.22
CA THR A 402 -19.05 22.50 -35.35
C THR A 402 -17.58 22.30 -34.93
N ALA A 403 -17.06 23.10 -34.00
CA ALA A 403 -15.73 22.86 -33.43
C ALA A 403 -15.68 21.55 -32.62
N PHE A 404 -16.71 21.26 -31.81
CA PHE A 404 -16.84 19.99 -31.09
C PHE A 404 -17.06 18.78 -32.00
N GLU A 405 -17.63 18.96 -33.20
CA GLU A 405 -17.69 17.92 -34.23
C GLU A 405 -16.31 17.72 -34.88
N ALA A 406 -15.61 18.79 -35.25
CA ALA A 406 -14.26 18.72 -35.81
C ALA A 406 -13.25 18.04 -34.85
N ILE A 407 -13.36 18.26 -33.54
CA ILE A 407 -12.54 17.57 -32.53
C ILE A 407 -12.86 16.06 -32.48
N ARG A 408 -14.13 15.68 -32.65
CA ARG A 408 -14.54 14.26 -32.73
C ARG A 408 -14.02 13.59 -34.01
N ASP A 409 -14.07 14.29 -35.14
CA ASP A 409 -13.55 13.82 -36.43
C ASP A 409 -12.01 13.73 -36.47
N ALA A 410 -11.31 14.64 -35.77
CA ALA A 410 -9.85 14.63 -35.67
C ALA A 410 -9.32 13.37 -34.95
N ASN A 411 -10.04 12.86 -33.96
CA ASN A 411 -9.72 11.60 -33.27
C ASN A 411 -9.89 10.33 -34.14
N LEU A 412 -10.32 10.46 -35.41
CA LEU A 412 -10.65 9.34 -36.29
C LEU A 412 -9.74 9.23 -37.54
N ARG A 413 -8.62 9.97 -37.63
CA ARG A 413 -7.72 9.94 -38.81
C ARG A 413 -6.24 9.83 -38.45
N PRO A 414 -5.47 8.90 -39.07
CA PRO A 414 -4.01 8.93 -39.04
C PRO A 414 -3.47 10.02 -39.98
N ILE A 415 -2.30 10.58 -39.65
CA ILE A 415 -1.68 11.72 -40.35
C ILE A 415 -0.60 11.21 -41.32
N SER A 416 -0.49 11.83 -42.51
CA SER A 416 0.62 11.66 -43.45
C SER A 416 1.10 13.01 -44.01
N SER A 417 2.39 13.09 -44.35
CA SER A 417 3.15 14.32 -44.61
C SER A 417 3.25 14.75 -46.08
N THR A 418 3.50 16.04 -46.33
CA THR A 418 3.95 16.59 -47.63
C THR A 418 4.82 17.86 -47.47
N GLU A 419 5.55 18.22 -48.54
CA GLU A 419 6.76 19.07 -48.52
C GLU A 419 6.56 20.52 -49.04
N HIS A 420 7.53 21.40 -48.77
CA HIS A 420 7.75 22.70 -49.45
C HIS A 420 9.25 22.93 -49.77
N LYS A 421 9.60 23.94 -50.59
CA LYS A 421 10.95 24.15 -51.21
C LYS A 421 11.47 25.59 -51.16
N GLU A 422 12.81 25.73 -51.26
CA GLU A 422 13.59 26.99 -51.21
C GLU A 422 14.16 27.46 -52.58
N VAL A 423 14.84 28.63 -52.60
CA VAL A 423 15.66 29.21 -53.71
C VAL A 423 16.82 30.06 -53.13
N GLU A 424 18.00 30.14 -53.79
CA GLU A 424 19.32 30.58 -53.26
C GLU A 424 19.96 31.89 -53.86
N THR A 425 21.26 32.12 -53.54
CA THR A 425 22.36 32.91 -54.22
C THR A 425 22.68 34.36 -53.76
N THR A 426 23.92 34.90 -53.69
CA THR A 426 25.35 34.40 -53.67
C THR A 426 26.36 35.52 -53.27
N GLU A 427 27.50 35.14 -52.65
CA GLU A 427 28.94 35.58 -52.80
C GLU A 427 29.37 36.98 -53.34
N ALA A 428 30.54 37.61 -53.05
CA ALA A 428 31.65 37.57 -52.04
C ALA A 428 32.58 38.82 -52.30
N SER A 429 33.85 39.06 -51.89
CA SER A 429 34.96 38.44 -51.11
C SER A 429 36.12 39.47 -50.83
N GLU A 430 37.10 39.13 -49.95
CA GLU A 430 38.46 39.69 -49.68
C GLU A 430 38.68 41.19 -49.29
N VAL A 431 39.70 41.63 -48.51
CA VAL A 431 40.37 41.21 -47.24
C VAL A 431 41.53 42.20 -46.90
N ARG A 432 41.69 42.64 -45.62
CA ARG A 432 42.96 43.04 -44.94
C ARG A 432 42.79 43.44 -43.47
N GLU A 433 43.90 43.55 -42.71
CA GLU A 433 43.92 43.08 -41.32
C GLU A 433 44.83 43.90 -40.33
N SER A 434 44.27 44.59 -39.32
CA SER A 434 44.89 45.02 -38.02
C SER A 434 43.89 45.88 -37.20
N PRO A 435 43.84 45.92 -35.83
CA PRO A 435 44.31 45.01 -34.76
C PRO A 435 43.13 44.50 -33.86
N THR A 436 43.32 44.21 -32.56
CA THR A 436 42.32 43.60 -31.63
C THR A 436 41.79 44.53 -30.52
N LEU A 437 40.50 44.42 -30.14
CA LEU A 437 39.82 45.15 -29.06
C LEU A 437 39.23 44.20 -27.99
N CYS A 438 38.92 44.69 -26.79
CA CYS A 438 38.22 43.91 -25.73
C CYS A 438 36.84 44.53 -25.45
N LEU A 439 35.78 43.72 -25.52
CA LEU A 439 34.44 44.22 -25.86
C LEU A 439 33.38 44.11 -24.75
N SER A 440 33.58 43.26 -23.73
CA SER A 440 32.62 42.99 -22.64
C SER A 440 32.38 44.16 -21.67
N ALA A 441 32.91 45.36 -21.95
CA ALA A 441 32.73 46.59 -21.17
C ALA A 441 31.89 47.66 -21.91
N PHE A 442 31.36 47.36 -23.10
CA PHE A 442 30.61 48.29 -23.96
C PHE A 442 29.23 47.73 -24.30
N SER A 443 28.24 48.60 -24.55
CA SER A 443 26.95 48.16 -25.09
C SER A 443 27.05 47.78 -26.57
N SER A 444 26.19 46.86 -27.02
CA SER A 444 26.06 46.41 -28.41
C SER A 444 26.15 47.56 -29.43
N SER A 445 25.38 48.63 -29.23
CA SER A 445 25.38 49.86 -30.04
C SER A 445 26.71 50.63 -30.11
N VAL A 446 27.55 50.56 -29.06
CA VAL A 446 28.89 51.16 -29.05
C VAL A 446 29.88 50.28 -29.80
N VAL A 447 29.76 48.95 -29.66
CA VAL A 447 30.53 47.98 -30.44
C VAL A 447 30.22 48.14 -31.94
N GLU A 448 28.93 48.19 -32.30
CA GLU A 448 28.48 48.46 -33.67
C GLU A 448 29.06 49.77 -34.23
N THR A 449 28.95 50.86 -33.46
CA THR A 449 29.46 52.18 -33.87
C THR A 449 30.97 52.14 -34.13
N LEU A 450 31.73 51.46 -33.27
CA LEU A 450 33.18 51.29 -33.44
C LEU A 450 33.51 50.45 -34.68
N LEU A 451 32.88 49.29 -34.84
CA LEU A 451 33.10 48.40 -35.99
C LEU A 451 32.75 49.08 -37.32
N ARG A 452 31.64 49.84 -37.39
CA ARG A 452 31.26 50.58 -38.60
C ARG A 452 32.18 51.75 -38.93
N HIS A 453 32.71 52.48 -37.93
CA HIS A 453 33.59 53.64 -38.16
C HIS A 453 35.08 53.30 -38.28
N LYS A 454 35.48 52.09 -37.90
CA LYS A 454 36.87 51.58 -37.96
C LYS A 454 37.00 50.26 -38.71
N ARG A 455 36.09 50.02 -39.67
CA ARG A 455 36.03 48.84 -40.55
C ARG A 455 37.39 48.48 -41.17
N ASP A 456 38.06 49.45 -41.79
CA ASP A 456 39.37 49.26 -42.44
C ASP A 456 40.57 49.19 -41.46
N ASP A 457 40.30 49.37 -40.16
CA ASP A 457 41.26 49.72 -39.09
C ASP A 457 41.16 48.76 -37.88
N ILE A 458 40.37 47.67 -37.98
CA ILE A 458 40.15 46.66 -36.93
C ILE A 458 40.11 45.25 -37.56
N LYS A 459 40.82 44.28 -36.97
CA LYS A 459 40.54 42.86 -37.22
C LYS A 459 39.36 42.42 -36.36
N ILE A 460 38.39 41.71 -36.92
CA ILE A 460 37.74 40.68 -36.10
C ILE A 460 38.78 39.59 -35.88
N THR A 461 39.03 39.24 -34.61
CA THR A 461 39.83 38.07 -34.22
C THR A 461 38.95 37.09 -33.48
N GLU A 462 39.34 35.82 -33.41
CA GLU A 462 38.62 34.77 -32.67
C GLU A 462 38.17 35.24 -31.27
N ARG A 463 39.06 35.86 -30.48
CA ARG A 463 38.70 36.36 -29.15
C ARG A 463 37.65 37.48 -29.18
N MET A 464 37.71 38.38 -30.15
CA MET A 464 36.64 39.37 -30.34
C MET A 464 35.35 38.70 -30.78
N MET A 465 35.41 37.69 -31.64
CA MET A 465 34.23 36.96 -32.10
C MET A 465 33.54 36.23 -30.94
N ILE A 466 34.30 35.63 -30.01
CA ILE A 466 33.82 35.07 -28.74
C ILE A 466 33.11 36.14 -27.88
N ASP A 467 33.70 37.34 -27.74
CA ASP A 467 33.12 38.40 -26.92
C ASP A 467 31.92 39.11 -27.60
N ILE A 468 31.86 39.16 -28.93
CA ILE A 468 30.69 39.65 -29.69
C ILE A 468 29.56 38.62 -29.63
N ALA A 469 29.86 37.34 -29.89
CA ALA A 469 28.89 36.26 -29.92
C ALA A 469 28.13 36.11 -28.59
N ARG A 470 28.78 36.36 -27.45
CA ARG A 470 28.16 36.23 -26.11
C ARG A 470 27.39 37.46 -25.63
N TRP A 471 27.70 38.65 -26.13
CA TRP A 471 27.27 39.91 -25.49
C TRP A 471 26.69 40.98 -26.44
N CYS A 472 26.53 40.69 -27.73
CA CYS A 472 26.00 41.65 -28.72
C CYS A 472 24.74 41.12 -29.43
N GLU A 473 23.94 42.06 -29.93
CA GLU A 473 22.68 41.79 -30.65
C GLU A 473 22.92 41.21 -32.07
N PRO A 474 21.95 40.48 -32.66
CA PRO A 474 22.09 39.83 -33.98
C PRO A 474 22.68 40.71 -35.09
N ALA A 475 22.28 41.98 -35.20
CA ALA A 475 22.77 42.90 -36.23
C ALA A 475 24.27 43.25 -36.10
N VAL A 476 24.85 43.15 -34.90
CA VAL A 476 26.28 43.37 -34.65
C VAL A 476 27.06 42.07 -34.89
N VAL A 477 26.44 40.93 -34.59
CA VAL A 477 26.97 39.59 -34.87
C VAL A 477 27.07 39.35 -36.37
N ASP A 478 26.00 39.62 -37.14
CA ASP A 478 25.98 39.56 -38.60
C ASP A 478 27.06 40.44 -39.24
N PHE A 479 27.18 41.71 -38.80
CA PHE A 479 28.25 42.59 -39.27
C PHE A 479 29.64 42.02 -38.97
N ALA A 480 29.88 41.48 -37.77
CA ALA A 480 31.17 40.87 -37.44
C ALA A 480 31.45 39.57 -38.21
N LEU A 481 30.42 38.81 -38.61
CA LEU A 481 30.54 37.62 -39.48
C LEU A 481 30.81 37.97 -40.94
N GLN A 482 30.36 39.15 -41.40
CA GLN A 482 30.68 39.69 -42.74
C GLN A 482 32.10 40.28 -42.81
N GLU A 483 32.61 40.85 -41.71
CA GLU A 483 33.92 41.50 -41.63
C GLU A 483 35.07 40.61 -41.08
N LYS A 484 34.79 39.36 -40.70
CA LYS A 484 35.85 38.42 -40.30
C LYS A 484 36.71 38.01 -41.50
N GLU A 485 37.95 37.58 -41.25
CA GLU A 485 38.74 36.96 -42.32
C GLU A 485 38.06 35.70 -42.89
N GLU A 486 38.21 35.50 -44.20
CA GLU A 486 37.88 34.24 -44.88
C GLU A 486 38.70 33.06 -44.32
N SER A 487 39.88 33.33 -43.76
CA SER A 487 40.74 32.36 -43.07
C SER A 487 40.14 31.83 -41.75
N MET A 488 39.23 32.58 -41.12
CA MET A 488 38.73 32.28 -39.77
C MET A 488 37.61 31.25 -39.80
N SER A 489 37.92 30.03 -39.40
CA SER A 489 36.93 29.03 -38.94
C SER A 489 36.29 29.48 -37.63
N LEU A 490 34.98 29.25 -37.45
CA LEU A 490 34.36 29.37 -36.13
C LEU A 490 34.77 28.17 -35.28
N SER A 491 35.38 28.42 -34.12
CA SER A 491 35.80 27.41 -33.16
C SER A 491 34.69 27.07 -32.16
N GLU A 492 34.87 25.96 -31.43
CA GLU A 492 33.97 25.51 -30.37
C GLU A 492 33.69 26.63 -29.33
N ASP A 493 34.71 27.41 -28.95
CA ASP A 493 34.58 28.54 -28.02
C ASP A 493 33.69 29.68 -28.56
N ILE A 494 33.68 29.92 -29.88
CA ILE A 494 32.76 30.89 -30.51
C ILE A 494 31.33 30.35 -30.50
N ILE A 495 31.16 29.04 -30.76
CA ILE A 495 29.85 28.38 -30.79
C ILE A 495 29.24 28.35 -29.38
N VAL A 496 30.01 27.97 -28.36
CA VAL A 496 29.62 28.05 -26.94
C VAL A 496 29.25 29.49 -26.57
N ALA A 497 30.06 30.48 -26.97
CA ALA A 497 29.77 31.88 -26.71
C ALA A 497 28.46 32.38 -27.35
N ALA A 498 28.16 31.97 -28.59
CA ALA A 498 26.91 32.30 -29.27
C ALA A 498 25.68 31.65 -28.60
N VAL A 499 25.86 30.46 -28.02
CA VAL A 499 24.84 29.72 -27.28
C VAL A 499 24.56 30.31 -25.88
N GLU A 500 25.57 30.94 -25.26
CA GLU A 500 25.45 31.63 -23.97
C GLU A 500 24.91 33.07 -24.08
N ASN A 501 24.58 33.55 -25.28
CA ASN A 501 23.97 34.87 -25.48
C ASN A 501 22.54 34.91 -24.89
N ARG A 502 22.11 36.08 -24.44
CA ARG A 502 20.83 36.31 -23.76
C ARG A 502 19.73 36.85 -24.67
N ASP A 503 20.10 37.42 -25.81
CA ASP A 503 19.22 38.21 -26.67
C ASP A 503 18.86 37.45 -27.97
N ASP A 504 18.13 36.35 -27.79
CA ASP A 504 17.42 35.52 -28.79
C ASP A 504 18.26 34.55 -29.67
N ASP A 505 17.57 33.54 -30.20
CA ASP A 505 18.12 32.42 -30.98
C ASP A 505 18.75 32.85 -32.33
N GLU A 506 18.50 34.08 -32.77
CA GLU A 506 18.96 34.63 -34.05
C GLU A 506 20.49 34.81 -34.11
N VAL A 507 21.13 35.19 -33.00
CA VAL A 507 22.61 35.23 -32.87
C VAL A 507 23.23 33.88 -33.23
N PHE A 508 22.61 32.81 -32.71
CA PHE A 508 23.07 31.45 -32.89
C PHE A 508 22.79 30.94 -34.32
N HIS A 509 21.61 31.26 -34.87
CA HIS A 509 21.28 30.98 -36.27
C HIS A 509 22.29 31.59 -37.25
N LEU A 510 22.64 32.87 -37.08
CA LEU A 510 23.62 33.58 -37.93
C LEU A 510 24.99 32.91 -37.89
N MET A 511 25.46 32.56 -36.68
CA MET A 511 26.71 31.85 -36.46
C MET A 511 26.74 30.51 -37.22
N ILE A 512 25.74 29.65 -37.03
CA ILE A 512 25.68 28.35 -37.72
C ILE A 512 25.56 28.51 -39.25
N ALA A 513 24.70 29.41 -39.72
CA ALA A 513 24.49 29.64 -41.16
C ALA A 513 25.77 30.06 -41.90
N SER A 514 26.61 30.88 -41.25
CA SER A 514 27.88 31.38 -41.80
C SER A 514 28.99 30.31 -41.94
N THR A 515 28.80 29.09 -41.42
CA THR A 515 29.82 28.04 -41.48
C THR A 515 29.81 27.24 -42.78
N TRP A 516 31.00 26.99 -43.33
CA TRP A 516 31.23 26.18 -44.54
C TRP A 516 31.80 24.78 -44.24
N THR A 517 32.35 24.59 -43.04
CA THR A 517 32.86 23.31 -42.52
C THR A 517 31.82 22.63 -41.66
N LYS A 518 31.90 21.29 -41.54
CA LYS A 518 31.04 20.58 -40.59
C LYS A 518 31.45 20.88 -39.15
N ILE A 519 30.47 21.14 -38.29
CA ILE A 519 30.65 21.36 -36.85
C ILE A 519 30.49 20.01 -36.15
N GLU A 520 31.46 19.64 -35.32
CA GLU A 520 31.31 18.54 -34.37
C GLU A 520 30.77 19.08 -33.04
N ILE A 521 29.68 18.50 -32.53
CA ILE A 521 29.12 18.85 -31.22
C ILE A 521 29.77 18.03 -30.13
N THR A 522 30.38 18.72 -29.17
CA THR A 522 30.91 18.15 -27.93
C THR A 522 29.89 18.21 -26.79
N ASP A 523 30.16 17.47 -25.71
CA ASP A 523 29.50 17.57 -24.41
C ASP A 523 29.45 19.02 -23.87
N SER A 524 30.49 19.83 -24.17
CA SER A 524 30.59 21.24 -23.78
C SER A 524 29.54 22.11 -24.47
N VAL A 525 29.35 21.92 -25.79
CA VAL A 525 28.33 22.64 -26.58
C VAL A 525 26.93 22.25 -26.13
N VAL A 526 26.64 20.96 -25.88
CA VAL A 526 25.32 20.51 -25.39
C VAL A 526 25.01 21.04 -24.00
N LYS A 527 25.99 21.03 -23.09
CA LYS A 527 25.84 21.58 -21.74
C LYS A 527 25.55 23.08 -21.77
N SER A 528 26.28 23.83 -22.59
CA SER A 528 26.06 25.26 -22.78
C SER A 528 24.69 25.54 -23.40
N ALA A 529 24.25 24.71 -24.35
CA ALA A 529 22.92 24.81 -24.96
C ALA A 529 21.78 24.47 -24.00
N TYR A 530 22.02 23.60 -23.01
CA TYR A 530 21.09 23.38 -21.92
C TYR A 530 20.97 24.64 -21.03
N ASP A 531 22.10 25.22 -20.62
CA ASP A 531 22.12 26.39 -19.71
C ASP A 531 21.61 27.69 -20.41
N GLY A 532 21.73 27.79 -21.73
CA GLY A 532 21.30 28.94 -22.54
C GLY A 532 19.81 28.98 -22.91
N GLY A 533 19.25 27.95 -23.55
CA GLY A 533 17.88 28.04 -24.07
C GLY A 533 17.33 26.83 -24.81
N LYS A 534 15.98 26.71 -24.85
CA LYS A 534 15.29 25.52 -25.37
C LYS A 534 15.46 25.29 -26.88
N SER A 535 15.79 26.33 -27.65
CA SER A 535 15.82 26.26 -29.12
C SER A 535 17.20 25.98 -29.71
N ALA A 536 18.29 26.52 -29.13
CA ALA A 536 19.66 26.34 -29.65
C ALA A 536 20.00 24.87 -29.96
N LEU A 537 19.64 23.95 -29.07
CA LEU A 537 19.84 22.51 -29.28
C LEU A 537 18.92 21.92 -30.38
N LYS A 538 17.69 22.42 -30.53
CA LYS A 538 16.79 22.04 -31.63
C LYS A 538 17.28 22.57 -32.98
N ILE A 539 17.91 23.75 -33.00
CA ILE A 539 18.54 24.33 -34.19
C ILE A 539 19.74 23.46 -34.60
N LEU A 540 20.61 23.10 -33.65
CA LEU A 540 21.73 22.17 -33.87
C LEU A 540 21.30 20.82 -34.46
N LEU A 541 20.23 20.23 -33.93
CA LEU A 541 19.71 18.93 -34.38
C LEU A 541 19.03 18.95 -35.76
N ASN A 542 18.75 20.13 -36.32
CA ASN A 542 18.06 20.31 -37.60
C ASN A 542 18.98 20.77 -38.74
N GLN A 543 20.31 20.76 -38.57
CA GLN A 543 21.27 21.35 -39.52
C GLN A 543 22.14 20.27 -40.18
N GLU A 544 22.04 20.10 -41.51
CA GLU A 544 22.77 19.06 -42.29
C GLU A 544 24.31 19.14 -42.19
N LYS A 545 24.83 20.31 -41.81
CA LYS A 545 26.26 20.58 -41.61
C LYS A 545 26.80 20.05 -40.27
N VAL A 546 25.95 19.64 -39.34
CA VAL A 546 26.35 19.20 -38.00
C VAL A 546 26.72 17.70 -37.99
N ILE A 547 27.71 17.33 -37.17
CA ILE A 547 28.01 15.96 -36.77
C ILE A 547 27.87 15.91 -35.24
N ILE A 548 27.16 14.89 -34.74
CA ILE A 548 26.93 14.71 -33.29
C ILE A 548 27.53 13.37 -32.86
N SER A 549 28.58 13.42 -32.07
CA SER A 549 29.27 12.26 -31.48
C SER A 549 28.71 12.00 -30.07
N ILE A 550 27.45 11.56 -29.98
CA ILE A 550 26.75 11.39 -28.69
C ILE A 550 27.49 10.40 -27.77
N THR A 551 27.82 10.86 -26.57
CA THR A 551 28.43 10.08 -25.49
C THR A 551 27.38 9.63 -24.44
N ASP A 552 27.71 8.61 -23.65
CA ASP A 552 26.98 8.28 -22.42
C ASP A 552 26.86 9.49 -21.48
N GLU A 553 27.88 10.36 -21.43
CA GLU A 553 27.88 11.54 -20.58
C GLU A 553 26.91 12.63 -21.08
N MET A 554 26.72 12.79 -22.39
CA MET A 554 25.67 13.65 -22.98
C MET A 554 24.26 13.13 -22.65
N LEU A 555 24.03 11.82 -22.73
CA LEU A 555 22.75 11.20 -22.35
C LEU A 555 22.49 11.33 -20.84
N ILE A 556 23.47 10.98 -20.01
CA ILE A 556 23.40 11.10 -18.55
C ILE A 556 23.24 12.57 -18.12
N THR A 557 23.83 13.53 -18.85
CA THR A 557 23.64 14.97 -18.64
C THR A 557 22.21 15.38 -18.98
N SER A 558 21.68 14.96 -20.13
CA SER A 558 20.28 15.19 -20.52
C SER A 558 19.28 14.58 -19.51
N VAL A 559 19.66 13.45 -18.91
CA VAL A 559 18.95 12.73 -17.84
C VAL A 559 19.18 13.32 -16.43
N ARG A 560 20.13 14.25 -16.24
CA ARG A 560 20.39 14.95 -14.97
C ARG A 560 19.84 16.37 -14.93
N PHE A 561 19.65 17.04 -16.07
CA PHE A 561 19.23 18.44 -16.13
C PHE A 561 17.79 18.67 -16.63
N LEU A 562 17.07 17.63 -17.07
CA LEU A 562 15.58 17.61 -17.18
C LEU A 562 14.90 18.58 -18.18
N ARG A 563 14.67 18.09 -19.41
CA ARG A 563 13.38 18.25 -20.13
C ARG A 563 13.16 17.04 -21.07
N PRO A 564 12.08 16.24 -20.95
CA PRO A 564 11.87 15.04 -21.78
C PRO A 564 11.95 15.27 -23.29
N THR A 565 11.48 16.44 -23.78
CA THR A 565 11.53 16.81 -25.21
C THR A 565 12.95 16.83 -25.78
N VAL A 566 13.97 17.15 -24.97
CA VAL A 566 15.37 17.18 -25.43
C VAL A 566 15.90 15.77 -25.63
N LEU A 567 15.64 14.86 -24.68
CA LEU A 567 16.03 13.46 -24.78
C LEU A 567 15.35 12.78 -25.98
N ALA A 568 14.07 13.05 -26.22
CA ALA A 568 13.36 12.56 -27.41
C ALA A 568 14.03 13.05 -28.71
N LEU A 569 14.31 14.35 -28.86
CA LEU A 569 14.96 14.88 -30.06
C LEU A 569 16.37 14.31 -30.30
N LEU A 570 17.14 14.03 -29.23
CA LEU A 570 18.45 13.38 -29.31
C LEU A 570 18.36 11.90 -29.75
N LEU A 571 17.31 11.19 -29.34
CA LEU A 571 17.06 9.79 -29.73
C LEU A 571 16.44 9.67 -31.13
N ASP A 572 15.57 10.60 -31.52
CA ASP A 572 14.92 10.63 -32.83
C ASP A 572 15.93 10.92 -33.97
N HIS A 573 16.91 11.80 -33.75
CA HIS A 573 17.94 12.13 -34.75
C HIS A 573 18.91 10.96 -35.05
N MET A 574 18.99 9.94 -34.18
CA MET A 574 20.05 8.92 -34.22
C MET A 574 19.63 7.55 -34.77
N GLU A 575 18.34 7.34 -35.06
CA GLU A 575 17.76 6.06 -35.52
C GLU A 575 18.20 4.86 -34.65
N ASP A 576 19.02 3.96 -35.21
CA ASP A 576 19.44 2.67 -34.63
C ASP A 576 20.86 2.69 -34.02
N LYS A 577 21.53 3.85 -33.93
CA LYS A 577 23.00 3.93 -33.74
C LYS A 577 23.50 4.04 -32.30
N VAL A 578 22.62 4.10 -31.30
CA VAL A 578 22.98 4.33 -29.89
C VAL A 578 22.49 3.17 -29.03
N GLU A 579 23.42 2.49 -28.35
CA GLU A 579 23.09 1.46 -27.36
C GLU A 579 22.82 2.13 -26.01
N ILE A 580 21.57 2.05 -25.51
CA ILE A 580 21.23 2.54 -24.17
C ILE A 580 21.94 1.66 -23.13
N THR A 581 22.80 2.27 -22.30
CA THR A 581 23.58 1.55 -21.28
C THR A 581 22.87 1.52 -19.92
N GLU A 582 23.26 0.55 -19.07
CA GLU A 582 22.80 0.44 -17.68
C GLU A 582 22.95 1.77 -16.91
N TYR A 583 24.03 2.52 -17.14
CA TYR A 583 24.29 3.79 -16.46
C TYR A 583 23.31 4.89 -16.85
N VAL A 584 22.85 4.94 -18.10
CA VAL A 584 21.83 5.89 -18.56
C VAL A 584 20.49 5.62 -17.88
N LEU A 585 20.08 4.34 -17.82
CA LEU A 585 18.80 3.95 -17.21
C LEU A 585 18.82 4.07 -15.68
N VAL A 586 19.92 3.71 -15.01
CA VAL A 586 20.07 3.94 -13.56
C VAL A 586 20.09 5.44 -13.23
N ALA A 587 20.63 6.29 -14.12
CA ALA A 587 20.66 7.74 -13.91
C ALA A 587 19.26 8.40 -13.97
N SER A 588 18.33 7.90 -14.80
CA SER A 588 16.95 8.40 -14.83
C SER A 588 16.15 7.90 -13.64
N LEU A 589 16.33 6.63 -13.26
CA LEU A 589 15.69 6.03 -12.10
C LEU A 589 16.12 6.66 -10.77
N GLN A 590 17.28 7.31 -10.68
CA GLN A 590 17.74 8.04 -9.49
C GLN A 590 17.11 9.43 -9.27
N ARG A 591 16.07 9.81 -10.04
CA ARG A 591 15.46 11.14 -10.01
C ARG A 591 13.93 11.06 -9.88
N ARG A 592 13.40 11.31 -8.67
CA ARG A 592 11.97 11.33 -8.25
C ARG A 592 11.00 12.26 -9.03
N PHE A 593 11.40 12.78 -10.21
CA PHE A 593 10.59 13.66 -11.06
C PHE A 593 10.66 13.28 -12.56
N TYR A 594 11.28 12.16 -12.91
CA TYR A 594 11.18 11.57 -14.25
C TYR A 594 9.97 10.67 -14.29
N ARG A 595 9.00 10.97 -15.16
CA ARG A 595 7.81 10.13 -15.30
C ARG A 595 8.11 8.87 -16.11
N LEU A 596 7.20 7.91 -15.97
CA LEU A 596 7.17 6.64 -16.70
C LEU A 596 7.31 6.77 -18.23
N ASP A 597 6.97 7.93 -18.81
CA ASP A 597 7.13 8.23 -20.25
C ASP A 597 8.60 8.20 -20.72
N VAL A 598 9.53 8.76 -19.93
CA VAL A 598 10.97 8.72 -20.24
C VAL A 598 11.56 7.32 -20.04
N ILE A 599 11.11 6.58 -19.02
CA ILE A 599 11.56 5.19 -18.82
C ILE A 599 11.10 4.30 -19.98
N LYS A 600 9.84 4.45 -20.44
CA LYS A 600 9.33 3.78 -21.65
C LYS A 600 10.16 4.15 -22.89
N LEU A 601 10.39 5.44 -23.14
CA LEU A 601 11.19 5.90 -24.28
C LEU A 601 12.62 5.33 -24.30
N LEU A 602 13.27 5.23 -23.13
CA LEU A 602 14.60 4.61 -23.01
C LEU A 602 14.56 3.09 -23.24
N LEU A 603 13.51 2.40 -22.78
CA LEU A 603 13.35 0.96 -22.98
C LEU A 603 12.99 0.62 -24.44
N ASP A 604 12.09 1.37 -25.08
CA ASP A 604 11.69 1.23 -26.48
C ASP A 604 12.86 1.45 -27.45
N ARG A 605 13.86 2.25 -27.06
CA ARG A 605 15.11 2.46 -27.79
C ARG A 605 16.26 1.56 -27.34
N SER A 606 16.14 0.89 -26.19
CA SER A 606 17.10 -0.15 -25.81
C SER A 606 16.86 -1.41 -26.64
N GLY A 607 17.92 -1.91 -27.28
CA GLY A 607 17.82 -3.04 -28.21
C GLY A 607 17.30 -4.30 -27.52
N SER A 608 16.65 -5.19 -28.28
CA SER A 608 15.92 -6.37 -27.75
C SER A 608 16.77 -7.46 -27.07
N ASN A 609 18.04 -7.19 -26.79
CA ASN A 609 18.95 -7.99 -25.98
C ASN A 609 19.36 -7.29 -24.65
N PHE A 610 18.82 -6.10 -24.35
CA PHE A 610 19.15 -5.34 -23.14
C PHE A 610 18.74 -6.12 -21.88
N GLU A 611 19.72 -6.44 -21.04
CA GLU A 611 19.53 -7.25 -19.84
C GLU A 611 19.19 -6.35 -18.64
N ILE A 612 17.99 -6.48 -18.07
CA ILE A 612 17.67 -5.80 -16.81
C ILE A 612 18.51 -6.40 -15.67
N THR A 613 19.19 -5.53 -14.93
CA THR A 613 20.15 -5.88 -13.88
C THR A 613 19.57 -5.63 -12.48
N SER A 614 20.26 -6.14 -11.46
CA SER A 614 19.94 -5.83 -10.06
C SER A 614 20.05 -4.34 -9.74
N ALA A 615 20.96 -3.59 -10.37
CA ALA A 615 21.13 -2.15 -10.09
C ALA A 615 19.97 -1.32 -10.69
N ILE A 616 19.48 -1.70 -11.87
CA ILE A 616 18.27 -1.11 -12.48
C ILE A 616 17.05 -1.36 -11.58
N LEU A 617 16.86 -2.59 -11.10
CA LEU A 617 15.74 -2.92 -10.20
C LEU A 617 15.82 -2.21 -8.85
N ILE A 618 17.01 -2.10 -8.22
CA ILE A 618 17.18 -1.34 -6.97
C ILE A 618 16.82 0.14 -7.19
N ALA A 619 17.25 0.74 -8.31
CA ALA A 619 16.94 2.14 -8.63
C ALA A 619 15.44 2.36 -8.92
N ALA A 620 14.75 1.37 -9.48
CA ALA A 620 13.30 1.42 -9.71
C ALA A 620 12.49 1.35 -8.42
N VAL A 621 12.80 0.41 -7.52
CA VAL A 621 12.12 0.31 -6.20
C VAL A 621 12.39 1.55 -5.34
N GLN A 622 13.54 2.21 -5.51
CA GLN A 622 13.90 3.45 -4.80
C GLN A 622 13.38 4.75 -5.48
N HIS A 623 12.50 4.67 -6.49
CA HIS A 623 12.09 5.83 -7.27
C HIS A 623 11.13 6.79 -6.53
N GLY A 624 10.36 6.30 -5.56
CA GLY A 624 9.27 7.05 -4.90
C GLY A 624 7.90 6.59 -5.39
N GLU A 625 6.94 7.52 -5.51
CA GLU A 625 5.52 7.25 -5.84
C GLU A 625 5.35 6.30 -7.05
N ASP A 626 6.04 6.57 -8.17
CA ASP A 626 5.97 5.77 -9.41
C ASP A 626 6.70 4.40 -9.33
N ALA A 627 7.30 4.02 -8.19
CA ALA A 627 8.15 2.83 -8.07
C ALA A 627 7.45 1.52 -8.48
N LEU A 628 6.15 1.39 -8.18
CA LEU A 628 5.35 0.23 -8.56
C LEU A 628 5.17 0.12 -10.08
N GLU A 629 4.78 1.21 -10.75
CA GLU A 629 4.56 1.22 -12.20
C GLU A 629 5.87 1.02 -12.97
N ILE A 630 6.95 1.64 -12.50
CA ILE A 630 8.29 1.51 -13.09
C ILE A 630 8.84 0.09 -12.88
N THR A 631 8.68 -0.50 -11.69
CA THR A 631 9.10 -1.89 -11.43
C THR A 631 8.30 -2.85 -12.32
N THR A 632 6.98 -2.69 -12.42
CA THR A 632 6.11 -3.49 -13.31
C THR A 632 6.60 -3.42 -14.76
N LEU A 633 6.80 -2.20 -15.29
CA LEU A 633 7.30 -1.98 -16.65
C LEU A 633 8.64 -2.68 -16.93
N LEU A 634 9.57 -2.67 -15.98
CA LEU A 634 10.88 -3.31 -16.13
C LEU A 634 10.78 -4.85 -16.10
N LEU A 635 9.87 -5.41 -15.30
CA LEU A 635 9.59 -6.84 -15.30
C LEU A 635 8.90 -7.31 -16.58
N ASP A 636 7.93 -6.54 -17.08
CA ASP A 636 7.25 -6.81 -18.36
C ASP A 636 8.22 -6.72 -19.55
N TYR A 637 9.08 -5.69 -19.59
CA TYR A 637 10.09 -5.53 -20.64
C TYR A 637 11.11 -6.68 -20.64
N ALA A 638 11.61 -7.08 -19.47
CA ALA A 638 12.58 -8.16 -19.38
C ALA A 638 11.98 -9.55 -19.63
N GLY A 639 10.72 -9.75 -19.23
CA GLY A 639 10.06 -11.05 -19.17
C GLY A 639 10.93 -12.10 -18.48
N GLY A 640 11.30 -13.15 -19.22
CA GLY A 640 12.17 -14.23 -18.73
C GLY A 640 13.68 -13.98 -18.84
N ARG A 641 14.14 -12.78 -19.23
CA ARG A 641 15.56 -12.50 -19.56
C ARG A 641 16.35 -11.77 -18.47
N LEU A 642 15.91 -11.90 -17.22
CA LEU A 642 16.53 -11.26 -16.06
C LEU A 642 17.83 -11.95 -15.63
N LYS A 643 18.91 -11.17 -15.52
CA LYS A 643 20.25 -11.66 -15.12
C LYS A 643 20.49 -11.50 -13.62
N VAL A 644 19.49 -11.86 -12.81
CA VAL A 644 19.54 -11.83 -11.34
C VAL A 644 20.43 -12.97 -10.84
N GLY A 645 21.74 -12.78 -10.98
CA GLY A 645 22.77 -13.79 -10.73
C GLY A 645 22.96 -14.11 -9.25
N ALA A 646 22.19 -15.09 -8.75
CA ALA A 646 22.41 -15.82 -7.49
C ALA A 646 22.45 -15.00 -6.18
N LYS A 647 22.18 -13.70 -6.22
CA LYS A 647 22.28 -12.80 -5.07
C LYS A 647 20.98 -12.00 -4.86
N TRP A 648 20.26 -12.36 -3.81
CA TRP A 648 19.05 -11.69 -3.30
C TRP A 648 19.39 -10.35 -2.58
N GLU A 649 20.52 -9.74 -2.95
CA GLU A 649 21.08 -8.51 -2.36
C GLU A 649 20.26 -7.25 -2.70
N ILE A 650 19.38 -7.34 -3.70
CA ILE A 650 18.36 -6.33 -4.02
C ILE A 650 17.59 -5.93 -2.76
N LEU A 651 17.06 -6.92 -2.01
CA LEU A 651 16.22 -6.64 -0.84
C LEU A 651 16.99 -5.83 0.21
N ASN A 652 18.20 -6.29 0.54
CA ASN A 652 19.06 -5.64 1.53
C ASN A 652 19.41 -4.20 1.12
N GLN A 653 19.63 -3.92 -0.17
CA GLN A 653 19.89 -2.55 -0.62
C GLN A 653 18.64 -1.67 -0.68
N CYS A 654 17.45 -2.21 -0.97
CA CYS A 654 16.19 -1.47 -0.88
C CYS A 654 15.98 -0.91 0.52
N PHE A 655 16.08 -1.74 1.56
CA PHE A 655 15.78 -1.35 2.96
C PHE A 655 16.79 -0.36 3.61
N VAL A 656 17.93 -0.06 2.97
CA VAL A 656 19.06 0.67 3.60
C VAL A 656 19.01 2.20 3.42
N ARG A 657 18.11 2.75 2.59
CA ARG A 657 18.03 4.20 2.33
C ARG A 657 16.73 4.87 2.81
N ARG A 658 16.81 5.37 4.05
CA ARG A 658 15.96 6.41 4.69
C ARG A 658 14.78 6.97 3.89
N GLN A 659 13.60 6.70 4.44
CA GLN A 659 12.47 7.63 4.70
C GLN A 659 11.74 8.23 3.48
N ASP A 660 10.42 8.28 3.65
CA ASP A 660 9.49 9.05 2.82
C ASP A 660 9.52 8.61 1.33
N SER A 661 9.37 7.29 1.16
CA SER A 661 8.82 6.62 -0.02
C SER A 661 7.47 6.00 0.37
N GLU A 662 6.54 5.90 -0.58
CA GLU A 662 5.32 5.10 -0.48
C GLU A 662 5.38 3.99 -1.56
N ASN A 663 4.73 2.85 -1.32
CA ASN A 663 4.61 1.69 -2.24
C ASN A 663 5.87 0.80 -2.39
N GLU A 664 6.78 0.80 -1.42
CA GLU A 664 7.93 -0.14 -1.40
C GLU A 664 7.44 -1.59 -1.19
N SER A 665 6.42 -1.80 -0.35
CA SER A 665 5.80 -3.09 -0.05
C SER A 665 5.05 -3.71 -1.23
N GLU A 666 4.46 -2.88 -2.09
CA GLU A 666 3.76 -3.35 -3.29
C GLU A 666 4.75 -3.74 -4.40
N SER A 667 5.79 -2.92 -4.58
CA SER A 667 6.96 -3.28 -5.41
C SER A 667 7.63 -4.57 -4.91
N MET A 668 7.70 -4.77 -3.59
CA MET A 668 8.20 -5.99 -2.96
C MET A 668 7.28 -7.20 -3.22
N ALA A 669 5.95 -7.00 -3.23
CA ALA A 669 5.00 -8.06 -3.54
C ALA A 669 5.17 -8.56 -4.98
N LEU A 670 5.33 -7.66 -5.97
CA LEU A 670 5.60 -8.06 -7.36
C LEU A 670 6.92 -8.85 -7.49
N LEU A 671 7.98 -8.42 -6.80
CA LEU A 671 9.27 -9.12 -6.82
C LEU A 671 9.21 -10.49 -6.12
N LEU A 672 8.39 -10.65 -5.08
CA LEU A 672 8.12 -11.95 -4.47
C LEU A 672 7.22 -12.84 -5.35
N ASP A 673 6.27 -12.28 -6.07
CA ASP A 673 5.35 -13.07 -6.91
C ASP A 673 6.01 -13.55 -8.20
N HIS A 674 6.95 -12.78 -8.76
CA HIS A 674 7.74 -13.21 -9.91
C HIS A 674 8.98 -14.06 -9.55
N TYR A 675 9.63 -13.85 -8.39
CA TYR A 675 10.93 -14.48 -8.07
C TYR A 675 11.02 -15.17 -6.69
N GLY A 676 10.02 -15.03 -5.83
CA GLY A 676 10.06 -15.46 -4.43
C GLY A 676 10.21 -16.97 -4.20
N GLN A 677 9.95 -17.82 -5.20
CA GLN A 677 10.22 -19.27 -5.14
C GLN A 677 11.71 -19.63 -5.28
N GLN A 678 12.52 -18.76 -5.89
CA GLN A 678 13.97 -18.97 -6.07
C GLN A 678 14.80 -18.29 -4.98
N ALA A 679 14.18 -17.36 -4.26
CA ALA A 679 14.78 -16.61 -3.17
C ALA A 679 14.97 -17.46 -1.89
N LYS A 680 16.01 -17.14 -1.12
CA LYS A 680 16.07 -17.52 0.31
C LYS A 680 15.90 -16.27 1.16
N ILE A 681 14.86 -16.25 2.01
CA ILE A 681 14.73 -15.26 3.08
C ILE A 681 15.86 -15.53 4.10
N THR A 682 16.65 -14.52 4.43
CA THR A 682 17.74 -14.61 5.42
C THR A 682 17.40 -13.82 6.68
N GLU A 683 18.11 -14.13 7.76
CA GLU A 683 18.03 -13.37 9.02
C GLU A 683 18.35 -11.88 8.78
N ASP A 684 19.36 -11.57 7.96
CA ASP A 684 19.75 -10.20 7.63
C ASP A 684 18.62 -9.40 6.94
N ILE A 685 17.83 -10.07 6.09
CA ILE A 685 16.68 -9.47 5.41
C ILE A 685 15.57 -9.14 6.42
N LEU A 686 15.22 -10.10 7.28
CA LEU A 686 14.19 -9.92 8.30
C LEU A 686 14.60 -8.87 9.34
N GLU A 687 15.88 -8.83 9.72
CA GLU A 687 16.46 -7.81 10.59
C GLU A 687 16.37 -6.41 9.96
N THR A 688 16.63 -6.28 8.65
CA THR A 688 16.61 -4.97 7.98
C THR A 688 15.17 -4.49 7.71
N VAL A 689 14.22 -5.40 7.46
CA VAL A 689 12.78 -5.10 7.46
C VAL A 689 12.32 -4.61 8.83
N ALA A 690 12.72 -5.28 9.91
CA ALA A 690 12.38 -4.87 11.29
C ALA A 690 13.02 -3.52 11.71
N HIS A 691 14.10 -3.11 11.06
CA HIS A 691 14.66 -1.76 11.21
C HIS A 691 13.91 -0.67 10.43
N ASN A 692 13.10 -1.01 9.41
CA ASN A 692 12.40 -0.03 8.58
C ASN A 692 11.34 0.73 9.39
N LYS A 693 11.24 2.05 9.17
CA LYS A 693 10.37 2.96 9.93
C LYS A 693 9.05 3.29 9.24
N SER A 694 8.95 3.15 7.92
CA SER A 694 7.73 3.38 7.15
C SER A 694 6.95 2.06 7.00
N GLU A 695 7.35 1.21 6.06
CA GLU A 695 6.59 0.03 5.61
C GLU A 695 7.14 -1.29 6.20
N GLY A 696 7.92 -1.21 7.29
CA GLY A 696 8.50 -2.38 7.95
C GLY A 696 7.45 -3.39 8.42
N ARG A 697 6.29 -2.91 8.90
CA ARG A 697 5.13 -3.75 9.22
C ARG A 697 4.65 -4.51 7.99
N ASP A 698 4.32 -3.78 6.94
CA ASP A 698 3.55 -4.28 5.79
C ASP A 698 4.40 -5.25 4.95
N ILE A 699 5.71 -5.00 4.87
CA ILE A 699 6.69 -5.92 4.29
C ILE A 699 6.87 -7.18 5.14
N MET A 700 6.82 -7.09 6.48
CA MET A 700 6.86 -8.27 7.35
C MET A 700 5.54 -9.07 7.27
N GLU A 701 4.39 -8.41 7.16
CA GLU A 701 3.06 -9.00 7.01
C GLU A 701 2.94 -9.73 5.66
N LEU A 702 3.45 -9.13 4.58
CA LEU A 702 3.62 -9.75 3.27
C LEU A 702 4.52 -11.00 3.34
N LEU A 703 5.68 -10.91 3.98
CA LEU A 703 6.62 -12.03 4.11
C LEU A 703 6.02 -13.20 4.90
N PHE A 704 5.35 -12.94 6.04
CA PHE A 704 4.61 -13.97 6.77
C PHE A 704 3.47 -14.57 5.95
N THR A 705 2.65 -13.74 5.30
CA THR A 705 1.49 -14.20 4.50
C THR A 705 1.92 -15.10 3.34
N ARG A 706 3.00 -14.75 2.63
CA ARG A 706 3.44 -15.50 1.44
C ARG A 706 4.39 -16.67 1.75
N ARG A 707 5.21 -16.59 2.82
CA ARG A 707 6.30 -17.55 3.12
C ARG A 707 6.50 -17.85 4.61
N GLY A 708 5.46 -17.69 5.43
CA GLY A 708 5.53 -17.80 6.89
C GLY A 708 6.15 -19.08 7.45
N GLU A 709 5.99 -20.24 6.81
CA GLU A 709 6.59 -21.51 7.28
C GLU A 709 8.13 -21.56 7.15
N GLU A 710 8.73 -20.73 6.29
CA GLU A 710 10.18 -20.66 6.10
C GLU A 710 10.85 -19.56 6.94
N ILE A 711 10.06 -18.74 7.62
CA ILE A 711 10.53 -17.61 8.44
C ILE A 711 10.78 -18.09 9.87
N VAL A 712 12.06 -18.28 10.18
CA VAL A 712 12.54 -18.47 11.56
C VAL A 712 12.81 -17.09 12.16
N ILE A 713 12.01 -16.70 13.15
CA ILE A 713 12.25 -15.49 13.94
C ILE A 713 13.35 -15.78 14.97
N THR A 714 14.30 -14.87 15.07
CA THR A 714 15.45 -14.95 15.97
C THR A 714 15.48 -13.74 16.91
N GLU A 715 16.27 -13.85 17.97
CA GLU A 715 16.57 -12.74 18.89
C GLU A 715 17.03 -11.48 18.14
N ARG A 716 17.86 -11.65 17.10
CA ARG A 716 18.39 -10.57 16.27
C ARG A 716 17.28 -9.76 15.58
N ILE A 717 16.28 -10.44 15.03
CA ILE A 717 15.12 -9.84 14.35
C ILE A 717 14.21 -9.12 15.36
N LEU A 718 14.01 -9.71 16.54
CA LEU A 718 13.21 -9.13 17.63
C LEU A 718 13.86 -7.86 18.19
N VAL A 719 15.17 -7.88 18.46
CA VAL A 719 15.94 -6.70 18.89
C VAL A 719 15.92 -5.62 17.81
N ALA A 720 16.05 -5.99 16.53
CA ALA A 720 15.94 -5.05 15.42
C ALA A 720 14.57 -4.38 15.31
N ALA A 721 13.47 -5.06 15.64
CA ALA A 721 12.13 -4.46 15.70
C ALA A 721 12.08 -3.34 16.77
N VAL A 722 12.69 -3.55 17.93
CA VAL A 722 12.65 -2.65 19.09
C VAL A 722 13.67 -1.50 19.01
N VAL A 723 14.89 -1.75 18.52
CA VAL A 723 16.03 -0.81 18.64
C VAL A 723 16.17 0.13 17.42
N GLU A 724 16.71 1.33 17.65
CA GLU A 724 17.00 2.31 16.59
C GLU A 724 18.41 2.17 15.98
N TYR A 725 18.46 2.05 14.66
CA TYR A 725 19.67 1.83 13.84
C TYR A 725 20.76 2.92 13.96
N GLU A 726 20.37 4.18 14.25
CA GLU A 726 21.32 5.30 14.46
C GLU A 726 22.31 5.00 15.60
N THR A 727 21.88 4.26 16.62
CA THR A 727 22.68 3.90 17.81
C THR A 727 23.86 3.01 17.46
N LEU A 728 23.64 2.01 16.59
CA LEU A 728 24.68 1.10 16.10
C LEU A 728 25.70 1.85 15.22
N ARG A 729 25.20 2.70 14.30
CA ARG A 729 26.06 3.44 13.36
C ARG A 729 26.93 4.50 14.04
N LYS A 730 26.44 5.14 15.11
CA LYS A 730 27.22 6.11 15.90
C LYS A 730 28.37 5.42 16.67
N LYS A 731 28.13 4.25 17.27
CA LYS A 731 29.19 3.43 17.90
C LYS A 731 30.24 2.94 16.87
N LYS A 732 29.80 2.49 15.69
CA LYS A 732 30.69 1.98 14.62
C LYS A 732 31.65 3.02 14.01
N ARG A 733 31.54 4.30 14.38
CA ARG A 733 32.36 5.42 13.88
C ARG A 733 33.55 5.78 14.77
N HIS A 734 33.79 5.03 15.85
CA HIS A 734 34.81 5.32 16.87
C HIS A 734 35.89 4.23 17.03
N TRP A 735 35.90 3.22 16.17
CA TRP A 735 36.93 2.18 16.13
C TRP A 735 37.73 2.28 14.82
N PRO A 736 39.07 2.28 14.85
CA PRO A 736 39.89 2.23 13.63
C PRO A 736 39.83 0.84 12.98
N ASP A 737 40.33 0.74 11.75
CA ASP A 737 40.19 -0.43 10.88
C ASP A 737 40.72 -1.73 11.51
N VAL A 738 39.86 -2.75 11.54
CA VAL A 738 40.23 -4.15 11.77
C VAL A 738 39.38 -5.01 10.84
N ASP A 739 39.96 -5.42 9.72
CA ASP A 739 39.42 -6.50 8.90
C ASP A 739 39.49 -7.84 9.66
N GLU A 740 38.54 -8.72 9.38
CA GLU A 740 38.37 -10.06 9.98
C GLU A 740 38.31 -10.12 11.53
N ILE A 741 37.14 -10.50 12.06
CA ILE A 741 36.96 -11.60 13.03
C ILE A 741 35.46 -11.87 13.19
N SER A 742 35.08 -13.14 13.24
CA SER A 742 33.74 -13.56 13.67
C SER A 742 33.61 -13.36 15.18
N ILE A 743 32.82 -12.38 15.63
CA ILE A 743 32.54 -12.17 17.05
C ILE A 743 31.18 -12.77 17.41
N ASP A 744 31.26 -13.95 18.03
CA ASP A 744 30.22 -14.57 18.83
C ASP A 744 29.77 -13.59 19.94
N ILE A 745 28.50 -13.17 19.94
CA ILE A 745 27.95 -12.19 20.89
C ILE A 745 27.49 -12.89 22.19
N SER A 746 28.39 -13.66 22.81
CA SER A 746 28.13 -14.34 24.09
C SER A 746 28.88 -13.68 25.26
N HIS A 747 28.16 -12.79 25.95
CA HIS A 747 28.49 -12.12 27.21
C HIS A 747 29.65 -11.09 27.26
N THR A 748 29.47 -10.17 28.22
CA THR A 748 30.42 -9.17 28.78
C THR A 748 30.59 -7.84 28.03
N TYR A 749 30.79 -6.77 28.84
CA TYR A 749 31.16 -5.40 28.47
C TYR A 749 30.14 -4.51 27.75
N LEU A 750 29.03 -4.20 28.44
CA LEU A 750 28.53 -2.82 28.50
C LEU A 750 28.66 -2.29 29.94
N ARG A 751 29.81 -1.69 30.22
CA ARG A 751 30.04 -0.78 31.35
C ARG A 751 30.28 0.63 30.81
N ASP A 752 30.01 1.61 31.66
CA ASP A 752 30.46 3.01 31.57
C ASP A 752 29.89 3.88 30.43
N ALA A 753 28.68 4.43 30.62
CA ALA A 753 28.37 5.86 30.34
C ALA A 753 26.91 6.24 30.75
N PRO A 754 26.70 7.13 31.74
CA PRO A 754 25.41 7.80 31.97
C PRO A 754 25.28 9.12 31.16
N THR A 755 24.15 9.82 31.30
CA THR A 755 23.91 11.23 30.88
C THR A 755 23.80 11.55 29.38
N VAL A 756 22.87 10.89 28.66
CA VAL A 756 22.27 11.44 27.41
C VAL A 756 20.75 11.15 27.30
N GLN A 757 20.03 11.05 28.43
CA GLN A 757 18.65 10.52 28.46
C GLN A 757 17.54 11.58 28.37
N GLU A 758 17.79 12.86 28.68
CA GLU A 758 16.72 13.87 28.75
C GLU A 758 16.35 14.53 27.41
N GLU A 759 17.30 14.73 26.48
CA GLU A 759 16.98 15.37 25.18
C GLU A 759 16.18 14.45 24.23
N LEU A 760 16.34 13.12 24.34
CA LEU A 760 15.67 12.14 23.48
C LEU A 760 14.13 12.14 23.61
N PHE A 761 13.61 12.37 24.82
CA PHE A 761 12.16 12.23 25.09
C PHE A 761 11.32 13.44 24.64
N SER A 762 11.96 14.59 24.38
CA SER A 762 11.27 15.82 23.94
C SER A 762 10.81 15.79 22.47
N ALA A 763 11.29 14.84 21.66
CA ALA A 763 10.93 14.69 20.26
C ALA A 763 9.68 13.80 20.04
N ASN A 764 9.60 12.66 20.72
CA ASN A 764 8.64 11.59 20.39
C ASN A 764 7.18 11.85 20.82
N ILE A 765 6.90 12.94 21.53
CA ILE A 765 5.54 13.29 22.02
C ILE A 765 4.90 14.41 21.17
N ARG A 766 5.52 14.82 20.05
CA ARG A 766 5.06 15.97 19.24
C ARG A 766 4.67 15.71 17.77
N ASP A 767 4.88 14.51 17.24
CA ASP A 767 4.36 14.13 15.92
C ASP A 767 3.51 12.85 16.04
N GLY A 768 2.31 12.87 15.43
CA GLY A 768 1.21 11.94 15.72
C GLY A 768 1.34 10.55 15.08
N ARG A 769 2.53 10.16 14.62
CA ARG A 769 2.76 8.91 13.89
C ARG A 769 3.19 7.79 14.84
N ARG A 770 2.29 6.85 15.12
CA ARG A 770 2.66 5.55 15.74
C ARG A 770 3.72 4.87 14.88
N SER A 771 4.71 4.24 15.50
CA SER A 771 5.84 3.71 14.73
C SER A 771 5.51 2.39 14.04
N SER A 772 6.00 2.19 12.82
CA SER A 772 5.90 0.90 12.12
C SER A 772 6.56 -0.23 12.93
N LYS A 773 7.56 0.10 13.75
CA LYS A 773 8.28 -0.79 14.67
C LYS A 773 7.39 -1.42 15.76
N GLU A 774 6.58 -0.63 16.45
CA GLU A 774 5.59 -1.14 17.41
C GLU A 774 4.59 -2.08 16.70
N SER A 775 4.24 -1.77 15.45
CA SER A 775 3.38 -2.62 14.62
C SER A 775 4.04 -3.92 14.16
N VAL A 776 5.34 -3.91 13.82
CA VAL A 776 6.13 -5.12 13.52
C VAL A 776 6.17 -6.04 14.74
N LEU A 777 6.45 -5.49 15.93
CA LEU A 777 6.46 -6.28 17.17
C LEU A 777 5.08 -6.87 17.48
N THR A 778 4.02 -6.05 17.37
CA THR A 778 2.61 -6.47 17.50
C THR A 778 2.27 -7.63 16.56
N LEU A 779 2.69 -7.53 15.29
CA LEU A 779 2.48 -8.56 14.28
C LEU A 779 3.22 -9.86 14.62
N ILE A 780 4.51 -9.79 14.96
CA ILE A 780 5.31 -10.98 15.32
C ILE A 780 4.70 -11.68 16.55
N ILE A 781 4.25 -10.93 17.56
CA ILE A 781 3.59 -11.49 18.76
C ILE A 781 2.25 -12.16 18.40
N THR A 782 1.52 -11.61 17.43
CA THR A 782 0.23 -12.16 16.98
C THR A 782 0.42 -13.46 16.19
N GLU A 783 1.42 -13.51 15.30
CA GLU A 783 1.69 -14.66 14.41
C GLU A 783 2.56 -15.77 15.03
N ARG A 784 3.24 -15.51 16.17
CA ARG A 784 4.20 -16.41 16.83
C ARG A 784 4.13 -16.36 18.37
N GLY A 785 2.92 -16.26 18.92
CA GLY A 785 2.69 -16.09 20.36
C GLY A 785 3.20 -17.23 21.27
N ASP A 786 3.55 -18.39 20.72
CA ASP A 786 4.17 -19.52 21.43
C ASP A 786 5.66 -19.32 21.75
N GLU A 787 6.35 -18.46 20.99
CA GLU A 787 7.74 -18.06 21.27
C GLU A 787 7.84 -16.95 22.34
N LEU A 788 6.72 -16.36 22.76
CA LEU A 788 6.63 -15.13 23.57
C LEU A 788 7.43 -15.18 24.89
N VAL A 789 7.54 -16.34 25.53
CA VAL A 789 8.33 -16.50 26.78
C VAL A 789 9.83 -16.22 26.53
N LYS A 790 10.36 -16.54 25.35
CA LYS A 790 11.76 -16.21 24.98
C LYS A 790 11.93 -14.71 24.76
N VAL A 791 10.96 -14.06 24.11
CA VAL A 791 10.92 -12.62 23.89
C VAL A 791 10.96 -11.87 25.23
N LEU A 792 10.13 -12.29 26.19
CA LEU A 792 10.07 -11.71 27.53
C LEU A 792 11.37 -11.92 28.34
N ILE A 793 12.07 -13.04 28.15
CA ILE A 793 13.39 -13.26 28.75
C ILE A 793 14.43 -12.30 28.13
N ALA A 794 14.48 -12.16 26.80
CA ALA A 794 15.41 -11.25 26.13
C ALA A 794 15.16 -9.77 26.50
N VAL A 795 13.90 -9.35 26.58
CA VAL A 795 13.50 -8.01 27.06
C VAL A 795 14.00 -7.76 28.48
N ALA A 796 13.92 -8.74 29.38
CA ALA A 796 14.37 -8.63 30.76
C ALA A 796 15.90 -8.40 30.94
N GLU A 797 16.71 -8.66 29.91
CA GLU A 797 18.16 -8.38 29.91
C GLU A 797 18.52 -6.99 29.36
N HIS A 798 17.55 -6.26 28.78
CA HIS A 798 17.80 -4.94 28.18
C HIS A 798 17.83 -3.78 29.19
N GLY A 799 18.21 -2.59 28.71
CA GLY A 799 18.32 -1.34 29.48
C GLY A 799 17.01 -0.59 29.73
N ASP A 800 15.90 -1.03 29.14
CA ASP A 800 14.59 -0.36 29.15
C ASP A 800 13.46 -1.38 29.42
N ALA A 801 13.83 -2.44 30.15
CA ALA A 801 13.03 -3.67 30.33
C ALA A 801 11.71 -3.46 31.07
N ASP A 802 11.63 -2.42 31.92
CA ASP A 802 10.41 -2.03 32.65
C ASP A 802 9.32 -1.51 31.73
N THR A 803 9.63 -0.52 30.90
CA THR A 803 8.70 0.17 30.00
C THR A 803 8.16 -0.77 28.93
N ILE A 804 9.01 -1.66 28.40
CA ILE A 804 8.60 -2.68 27.41
C ILE A 804 7.72 -3.75 28.08
N MET A 805 8.04 -4.20 29.29
CA MET A 805 7.20 -5.15 30.04
C MET A 805 5.84 -4.57 30.39
N GLU A 806 5.77 -3.29 30.77
CA GLU A 806 4.51 -2.61 31.08
C GLU A 806 3.59 -2.59 29.86
N HIS A 807 4.08 -2.11 28.71
CA HIS A 807 3.31 -2.06 27.47
C HIS A 807 2.87 -3.45 26.96
N LEU A 808 3.73 -4.47 27.09
CA LEU A 808 3.37 -5.84 26.73
C LEU A 808 2.28 -6.40 27.66
N LEU A 809 2.38 -6.15 28.97
CA LEU A 809 1.38 -6.60 29.95
C LEU A 809 0.06 -5.80 29.89
N GLU A 810 0.07 -4.56 29.44
CA GLU A 810 -1.16 -3.79 29.17
C GLU A 810 -1.96 -4.41 28.02
N ASN A 811 -1.29 -4.73 26.90
CA ASN A 811 -1.97 -5.16 25.67
C ASN A 811 -2.24 -6.68 25.61
N TYR A 812 -1.43 -7.50 26.29
CA TYR A 812 -1.49 -8.96 26.24
C TYR A 812 -1.67 -9.61 27.63
N TYR A 813 -2.34 -8.91 28.56
CA TYR A 813 -2.46 -9.31 29.97
C TYR A 813 -2.88 -10.76 30.20
N GLU A 814 -3.89 -11.26 29.49
CA GLU A 814 -4.39 -12.64 29.67
C GLU A 814 -3.49 -13.69 29.00
N SER A 815 -2.72 -13.31 27.98
CA SER A 815 -1.84 -14.21 27.21
C SER A 815 -0.44 -14.38 27.81
N ILE A 816 0.02 -13.44 28.63
CA ILE A 816 1.37 -13.49 29.22
C ILE A 816 1.37 -14.24 30.55
N GLU A 817 2.01 -15.41 30.59
CA GLU A 817 2.37 -16.12 31.82
C GLU A 817 3.75 -15.66 32.33
N VAL A 818 3.82 -15.16 33.57
CA VAL A 818 5.07 -14.70 34.19
C VAL A 818 5.82 -15.90 34.79
N THR A 819 6.62 -16.57 33.96
CA THR A 819 7.35 -17.79 34.33
C THR A 819 8.53 -17.53 35.29
N GLU A 820 8.96 -18.57 36.01
CA GLU A 820 10.16 -18.53 36.87
C GLU A 820 11.43 -18.10 36.10
N ALA A 821 11.54 -18.44 34.81
CA ALA A 821 12.68 -18.04 33.97
C ALA A 821 12.75 -16.52 33.79
N ILE A 822 11.64 -15.88 33.40
CA ILE A 822 11.53 -14.41 33.26
C ILE A 822 11.90 -13.73 34.59
N LEU A 823 11.32 -14.21 35.70
CA LEU A 823 11.57 -13.65 37.03
C LEU A 823 13.04 -13.79 37.46
N ARG A 824 13.70 -14.92 37.17
CA ARG A 824 15.13 -15.12 37.45
C ARG A 824 16.02 -14.21 36.60
N THR A 825 15.66 -13.94 35.35
CA THR A 825 16.38 -13.00 34.49
C THR A 825 16.24 -11.56 35.00
N VAL A 826 15.02 -11.12 35.32
CA VAL A 826 14.79 -9.81 35.97
C VAL A 826 15.57 -9.68 37.28
N ILE A 827 15.57 -10.71 38.13
CA ILE A 827 16.36 -10.76 39.38
C ILE A 827 17.87 -10.64 39.14
N LYS A 828 18.38 -11.02 37.96
CA LYS A 828 19.81 -10.98 37.58
C LYS A 828 20.20 -9.70 36.85
N ASN A 829 19.26 -8.94 36.31
CA ASN A 829 19.51 -7.62 35.74
C ASN A 829 19.98 -6.67 36.86
N ILE A 830 21.25 -6.27 36.82
CA ILE A 830 21.90 -5.51 37.90
C ILE A 830 21.53 -4.01 37.89
N TRP A 831 20.88 -3.51 36.84
CA TRP A 831 20.61 -2.08 36.62
C TRP A 831 19.11 -1.74 36.67
N TYR A 832 18.27 -2.53 36.01
CA TYR A 832 16.83 -2.24 35.82
C TYR A 832 15.90 -3.31 36.45
N GLY A 833 16.49 -4.38 37.00
CA GLY A 833 15.74 -5.50 37.59
C GLY A 833 14.81 -5.11 38.75
N TYR A 834 15.01 -3.95 39.39
CA TYR A 834 14.10 -3.41 40.39
C TYR A 834 12.83 -2.83 39.75
N GLN A 835 12.99 -1.92 38.77
CA GLN A 835 11.88 -1.26 38.08
C GLN A 835 11.02 -2.27 37.33
N THR A 836 11.65 -3.20 36.60
CA THR A 836 10.93 -4.27 35.89
C THR A 836 10.20 -5.19 36.89
N MET A 837 10.78 -5.47 38.07
CA MET A 837 10.08 -6.20 39.13
C MET A 837 8.90 -5.40 39.73
N GLN A 838 8.98 -4.07 39.80
CA GLN A 838 7.83 -3.25 40.21
C GLN A 838 6.65 -3.40 39.24
N VAL A 839 6.91 -3.37 37.94
CA VAL A 839 5.89 -3.58 36.88
C VAL A 839 5.30 -5.00 36.95
N LEU A 840 6.14 -6.03 37.06
CA LEU A 840 5.66 -7.41 37.19
C LEU A 840 4.80 -7.61 38.45
N LEU A 841 5.15 -6.97 39.58
CA LEU A 841 4.37 -7.08 40.81
C LEU A 841 3.08 -6.24 40.76
N SER A 842 3.10 -5.02 40.24
CA SER A 842 1.91 -4.15 40.17
C SER A 842 0.81 -4.73 39.27
N MET A 843 1.19 -5.37 38.17
CA MET A 843 0.24 -5.93 37.19
C MET A 843 -0.09 -7.41 37.45
N LYS A 844 0.92 -8.23 37.83
CA LYS A 844 0.82 -9.70 37.90
C LYS A 844 1.12 -10.28 39.29
N GLY A 845 1.29 -9.47 40.33
CA GLY A 845 1.77 -9.87 41.66
C GLY A 845 0.94 -10.88 42.45
N ASP A 846 -0.28 -11.22 42.01
CA ASP A 846 -1.09 -12.31 42.57
C ASP A 846 -0.86 -13.66 41.88
N GLN A 847 -0.31 -13.66 40.65
CA GLN A 847 0.06 -14.86 39.90
C GLN A 847 1.52 -15.28 40.17
N ILE A 848 2.33 -14.37 40.71
CA ILE A 848 3.78 -14.58 40.95
C ILE A 848 4.05 -15.26 42.30
N CYS A 849 4.72 -16.42 42.25
CA CYS A 849 5.23 -17.15 43.41
C CYS A 849 6.77 -17.19 43.42
N PHE A 850 7.41 -16.83 44.53
CA PHE A 850 8.88 -16.84 44.65
C PHE A 850 9.40 -18.11 45.35
N THR A 851 10.35 -18.79 44.71
CA THR A 851 11.10 -19.89 45.34
C THR A 851 12.12 -19.36 46.33
N THR A 852 12.60 -20.22 47.25
CA THR A 852 13.68 -19.84 48.18
C THR A 852 14.93 -19.44 47.40
N GLU A 853 15.19 -20.16 46.31
CA GLU A 853 16.36 -20.08 45.44
C GLU A 853 16.42 -18.75 44.68
N MET A 854 15.29 -18.26 44.16
CA MET A 854 15.17 -16.94 43.52
C MET A 854 15.51 -15.81 44.51
N ILE A 855 15.08 -15.95 45.77
CA ILE A 855 15.39 -14.98 46.83
C ILE A 855 16.89 -15.05 47.19
N GLN A 856 17.52 -16.23 47.15
CA GLN A 856 18.99 -16.31 47.29
C GLN A 856 19.72 -15.64 46.12
N GLU A 857 19.22 -15.76 44.88
CA GLU A 857 19.79 -15.05 43.72
C GLU A 857 19.65 -13.52 43.85
N ALA A 858 18.48 -13.02 44.28
CA ALA A 858 18.27 -11.59 44.51
C ALA A 858 19.18 -11.04 45.62
N VAL A 859 19.34 -11.75 46.74
CA VAL A 859 20.26 -11.40 47.83
C VAL A 859 21.74 -11.40 47.39
N LEU A 860 22.07 -12.05 46.26
CA LEU A 860 23.44 -12.13 45.72
C LEU A 860 23.68 -11.21 44.49
N ASN A 861 22.65 -10.56 43.95
CA ASN A 861 22.81 -9.55 42.88
C ASN A 861 23.50 -8.29 43.47
N PRO A 862 24.68 -7.88 42.97
CA PRO A 862 25.49 -6.80 43.56
C PRO A 862 25.05 -5.38 43.16
N GLY A 863 24.06 -5.24 42.27
CA GLY A 863 23.40 -3.97 41.95
C GLY A 863 22.11 -3.83 42.76
N VAL A 864 20.97 -3.79 42.07
CA VAL A 864 19.62 -3.59 42.64
C VAL A 864 19.07 -4.75 43.51
N GLY A 865 19.88 -5.77 43.82
CA GLY A 865 19.44 -6.99 44.50
C GLY A 865 18.83 -6.76 45.90
N ALA A 866 19.41 -5.85 46.68
CA ALA A 866 18.89 -5.49 47.99
C ALA A 866 17.51 -4.81 47.92
N ASP A 867 17.31 -3.95 46.92
CA ASP A 867 16.07 -3.20 46.72
C ASP A 867 14.94 -4.11 46.21
N VAL A 868 15.25 -5.09 45.34
CA VAL A 868 14.33 -6.17 44.95
C VAL A 868 13.88 -6.98 46.18
N VAL A 869 14.79 -7.35 47.08
CA VAL A 869 14.44 -8.08 48.31
C VAL A 869 13.56 -7.24 49.25
N LEU A 870 13.81 -5.94 49.37
CA LEU A 870 12.98 -5.02 50.16
C LEU A 870 11.61 -4.79 49.53
N LEU A 871 11.51 -4.73 48.19
CA LEU A 871 10.26 -4.66 47.44
C LEU A 871 9.39 -5.89 47.70
N LEU A 872 9.96 -7.09 47.66
CA LEU A 872 9.24 -8.34 47.97
C LEU A 872 8.76 -8.41 49.43
N LEU A 873 9.59 -7.98 50.37
CA LEU A 873 9.24 -7.86 51.80
C LEU A 873 8.23 -6.74 52.09
N ASN A 874 8.02 -5.79 51.17
CA ASN A 874 6.91 -4.84 51.22
C ASN A 874 5.62 -5.44 50.61
N TRP A 875 5.74 -6.19 49.51
CA TRP A 875 4.60 -6.67 48.72
C TRP A 875 3.84 -7.84 49.37
N LYS A 876 4.54 -8.86 49.89
CA LYS A 876 3.92 -10.00 50.59
C LYS A 876 4.08 -9.95 52.12
N GLY A 877 4.77 -8.93 52.66
CA GLY A 877 4.99 -8.76 54.10
C GLY A 877 5.90 -9.84 54.71
N ASN A 878 5.70 -10.12 56.00
CA ASN A 878 6.54 -11.05 56.79
C ASN A 878 6.23 -12.55 56.53
N GLU A 879 5.95 -12.93 55.29
CA GLU A 879 5.73 -14.33 54.93
C GLU A 879 6.93 -15.21 55.32
N GLY A 880 6.65 -16.32 56.02
CA GLY A 880 7.68 -17.14 56.66
C GLY A 880 8.69 -17.77 55.70
N GLN A 881 8.31 -17.98 54.43
CA GLN A 881 9.20 -18.51 53.39
C GLN A 881 10.24 -17.47 52.96
N ILE A 882 9.82 -16.23 52.69
CA ILE A 882 10.72 -15.13 52.30
C ILE A 882 11.67 -14.81 53.46
N THR A 883 11.11 -14.67 54.68
CA THR A 883 11.87 -14.43 55.92
C THR A 883 12.95 -15.49 56.14
N LYS A 884 12.60 -16.78 56.01
CA LYS A 884 13.53 -17.90 56.17
C LYS A 884 14.59 -17.97 55.07
N ALA A 885 14.25 -17.63 53.83
CA ALA A 885 15.19 -17.58 52.71
C ALA A 885 16.28 -16.51 52.93
N VAL A 886 15.88 -15.28 53.31
CA VAL A 886 16.82 -14.18 53.62
C VAL A 886 17.72 -14.55 54.80
N LEU A 887 17.16 -15.04 55.90
CA LEU A 887 17.91 -15.46 57.10
C LEU A 887 18.95 -16.56 56.79
N ALA A 888 18.68 -17.46 55.83
CA ALA A 888 19.60 -18.53 55.44
C ALA A 888 20.82 -18.05 54.59
N VAL A 889 20.76 -16.85 54.02
CA VAL A 889 21.84 -16.29 53.18
C VAL A 889 22.66 -15.23 53.91
N LEU A 890 22.09 -14.50 54.88
CA LEU A 890 22.81 -13.48 55.66
C LEU A 890 24.21 -13.91 56.17
N PRO A 891 24.44 -15.14 56.69
CA PRO A 891 25.78 -15.57 57.12
C PRO A 891 26.81 -15.71 55.99
N LYS A 892 26.36 -15.87 54.72
CA LYS A 892 27.22 -16.05 53.54
C LYS A 892 27.69 -14.72 52.93
N LEU A 893 27.05 -13.60 53.28
CA LEU A 893 27.29 -12.27 52.67
C LEU A 893 28.58 -11.56 53.14
N GLN A 894 29.39 -12.19 54.00
CA GLN A 894 30.58 -11.61 54.66
C GLN A 894 31.68 -11.04 53.73
N LYS A 895 31.51 -11.09 52.40
CA LYS A 895 32.43 -10.51 51.41
C LYS A 895 31.95 -9.21 50.75
N SER A 896 30.69 -8.78 50.95
CA SER A 896 30.18 -7.51 50.43
C SER A 896 29.77 -6.60 51.59
N SER A 897 30.63 -5.63 51.93
CA SER A 897 30.48 -4.81 53.14
C SER A 897 29.24 -3.91 53.13
N TYR A 898 28.91 -3.29 51.99
CA TYR A 898 27.81 -2.32 51.89
C TYR A 898 26.43 -2.99 51.86
N MET A 899 26.20 -4.01 51.01
CA MET A 899 24.90 -4.69 50.95
C MET A 899 24.50 -5.31 52.30
N TYR A 900 25.45 -5.95 52.99
CA TYR A 900 25.19 -6.57 54.28
C TYR A 900 24.75 -5.53 55.33
N GLN A 901 25.39 -4.36 55.36
CA GLN A 901 25.05 -3.28 56.29
C GLN A 901 23.68 -2.67 56.00
N SER A 902 23.36 -2.35 54.73
CA SER A 902 22.06 -1.79 54.35
C SER A 902 20.91 -2.77 54.62
N LEU A 903 21.04 -4.04 54.19
CA LEU A 903 19.97 -5.03 54.37
C LEU A 903 19.75 -5.36 55.86
N ALA A 904 20.81 -5.48 56.65
CA ALA A 904 20.70 -5.70 58.09
C ALA A 904 20.05 -4.50 58.81
N ALA A 905 20.40 -3.26 58.44
CA ALA A 905 19.79 -2.06 59.01
C ALA A 905 18.28 -1.97 58.71
N CYS A 906 17.88 -2.23 57.45
CA CYS A 906 16.47 -2.23 57.05
C CYS A 906 15.64 -3.32 57.75
N LEU A 907 16.24 -4.49 58.02
CA LEU A 907 15.58 -5.56 58.77
C LEU A 907 15.47 -5.24 60.28
N LEU A 908 16.52 -4.67 60.89
CA LEU A 908 16.51 -4.25 62.29
C LEU A 908 15.44 -3.18 62.59
N LEU A 909 15.15 -2.30 61.62
CA LEU A 909 14.10 -1.27 61.73
C LEU A 909 12.67 -1.82 61.73
N ARG A 910 12.44 -3.10 61.35
CA ARG A 910 11.10 -3.72 61.36
C ARG A 910 10.67 -4.33 62.70
N GLY A 911 11.54 -4.34 63.71
CA GLY A 911 11.17 -4.77 65.06
C GLY A 911 11.19 -6.29 65.29
N PRO A 912 10.54 -6.78 66.37
CA PRO A 912 10.87 -8.05 67.02
C PRO A 912 10.40 -9.33 66.29
N GLU A 913 9.79 -9.24 65.11
CA GLU A 913 9.35 -10.42 64.34
C GLU A 913 10.49 -11.09 63.56
N PHE A 914 11.66 -10.45 63.43
CA PHE A 914 12.88 -11.05 62.87
C PHE A 914 13.85 -11.49 64.00
N PRO A 915 13.91 -12.79 64.36
CA PRO A 915 14.76 -13.28 65.44
C PRO A 915 16.23 -13.39 65.02
N PHE A 916 16.99 -12.31 65.17
CA PHE A 916 18.45 -12.33 65.04
C PHE A 916 19.12 -12.95 66.28
N GLN A 917 20.07 -13.86 66.05
CA GLN A 917 21.00 -14.30 67.10
C GLN A 917 22.13 -13.29 67.26
N GLU A 918 22.48 -12.95 68.50
CA GLU A 918 23.47 -11.91 68.86
C GLU A 918 24.92 -12.17 68.39
N GLY A 919 25.19 -13.29 67.71
CA GLY A 919 26.53 -13.71 67.29
C GLY A 919 27.07 -13.12 65.98
N LEU A 920 26.27 -12.41 65.18
CA LEU A 920 26.70 -11.96 63.83
C LEU A 920 27.24 -10.52 63.73
N LEU A 921 27.14 -9.68 64.78
CA LEU A 921 27.44 -8.23 64.68
C LEU A 921 28.92 -7.84 64.87
N MET A 922 29.79 -8.78 65.22
CA MET A 922 31.23 -8.58 65.33
C MET A 922 31.87 -8.69 63.94
N PRO A 923 32.34 -7.58 63.31
CA PRO A 923 33.32 -6.69 63.94
C PRO A 923 33.14 -5.16 63.66
N TYR A 924 31.92 -4.61 63.67
CA TYR A 924 31.68 -3.18 63.34
C TYR A 924 30.89 -2.37 64.39
N GLU A 925 31.19 -2.56 65.68
CA GLU A 925 30.57 -1.81 66.79
C GLU A 925 30.64 -0.28 66.64
N HIS A 926 31.68 0.24 65.98
CA HIS A 926 31.87 1.68 65.74
C HIS A 926 30.83 2.32 64.80
N LEU A 927 30.11 1.55 63.98
CA LEU A 927 29.10 2.09 63.06
C LEU A 927 27.71 2.23 63.70
N ALA A 928 27.38 1.40 64.69
CA ALA A 928 26.11 1.48 65.43
C ALA A 928 25.94 2.81 66.17
N TYR A 929 27.03 3.40 66.66
CA TYR A 929 27.03 4.73 67.30
C TYR A 929 26.70 5.89 66.34
N GLY A 930 26.95 5.73 65.03
CA GLY A 930 26.69 6.78 64.04
C GLY A 930 25.20 7.04 63.81
N LEU A 931 24.39 5.98 63.76
CA LEU A 931 22.95 6.07 63.50
C LEU A 931 22.14 6.47 64.74
N LEU A 932 22.63 6.21 65.96
CA LEU A 932 21.91 6.50 67.20
C LEU A 932 22.10 7.94 67.73
N PHE A 933 23.10 8.70 67.24
CA PHE A 933 23.42 10.04 67.73
C PHE A 933 23.43 11.14 66.64
N GLY A 934 22.85 10.87 65.47
CA GLY A 934 22.83 11.77 64.29
C GLY A 934 21.96 13.04 64.38
N HIS A 935 21.72 13.63 65.56
CA HIS A 935 20.86 14.82 65.70
C HIS A 935 21.38 15.87 66.71
N ARG A 936 21.35 17.14 66.27
CA ARG A 936 21.73 18.42 66.93
C ARG A 936 23.23 18.81 66.75
N LYS A 937 23.60 20.06 66.40
CA LYS A 937 22.79 21.29 66.21
C LYS A 937 23.48 22.43 65.39
N HIS A 938 22.67 23.15 64.61
CA HIS A 938 22.71 24.56 64.13
C HIS A 938 24.02 25.33 63.80
N THR A 939 23.97 26.02 62.64
CA THR A 939 23.78 27.50 62.56
C THR A 939 22.72 27.78 61.47
N ALA A 940 21.58 28.47 61.62
CA ALA A 940 21.14 29.63 62.43
C ALA A 940 21.13 30.96 61.65
N CYS A 941 19.97 31.30 61.08
CA CYS A 941 19.50 32.67 60.82
C CYS A 941 17.99 32.73 61.07
N THR A 942 17.45 33.92 61.33
CA THR A 942 16.08 34.20 61.80
C THR A 942 15.06 34.36 60.64
N SER A 943 13.74 34.41 60.82
CA SER A 943 12.89 34.75 61.99
C SER A 943 11.48 34.12 61.90
N ASP A 944 10.80 33.96 63.05
CA ASP A 944 9.37 34.25 63.36
C ASP A 944 8.25 33.91 62.32
N THR A 945 7.09 33.33 62.66
CA THR A 945 6.43 32.95 63.94
C THR A 945 5.13 32.14 63.65
N VAL A 946 4.72 31.19 64.53
CA VAL A 946 3.30 30.75 64.77
C VAL A 946 2.50 30.15 63.56
N SER A 947 1.78 29.02 63.58
CA SER A 947 1.44 27.98 64.58
C SER A 947 0.98 26.65 63.92
N SER A 948 0.87 25.60 64.74
CA SER A 948 0.15 24.32 64.59
C SER A 948 -1.22 24.31 63.86
N PRO A 949 -1.80 23.12 63.53
CA PRO A 949 -1.16 21.83 63.14
C PRO A 949 -1.88 21.07 62.00
N CYS A 950 -1.19 20.09 61.40
CA CYS A 950 -1.71 18.78 60.99
C CYS A 950 -0.52 17.81 60.86
#